data_AF-A0A7C6I9R4-F1
#
_entry.id   AF-A0A7C6I9R4-F1
#
_cell.length_a   1.000
_cell.length_b   1.000
_cell.length_c   1.000
_cell.angle_alpha   90.00
_cell.angle_beta   90.00
_cell.angle_gamma   90.00
#
_symmetry.space_group_name_H-M   'P 1'
#
loop_
_entity.id
_entity.type
_entity.pdbx_description
1 polymer ?
#
loop_
_entity_poly.entity_id
_entity_poly.type
_entity_poly.pdbx_seq_one_letter_code
_entity_poly.pdbx_strand_id
1 'polypeptide(L)'
;MTIGLVTDILVGIGWYQQAVWRGVCDAAAELGIKTITYVGGPLSPTPVNPFEKTKNVAFEFIMPEILDGIVYCGGTLGTGATVEVNNAFFKRFSSIPAVSVGPFGDQVPRVLVDNEQGMKEIVLHLIEEHGYRKIAFISGPAGNDEANRRKKSYLDAMRESDIPVDQNLVYEGNFNDHSGVDAVAYWFDTLGLKPEAIVASNDNMAYGVLSALQERGISVPYSVAVTGFDDAADAAMTLPPLSTVRQPIYAQGKRALLMLVDAIAGAPLPHETLEPPVQVYRQSCGCLSRSVVSFEQALSGATDSIERDVFNLVGIKSGEESAENLSHLVQEITKEDCNEQESLRLLAELLRKDVLSGRDIGRWYNAINRIRFADTGRSTLLHQSQAMIGDAIQQQIYMNMIKERKQIDLLISAQQELITSFKMDTLVEVMRDSFYRLGMKGVVLCIYDDPLNAAKSAHIATAFKNGKNVPFPERSFPTSEIVPSEVDYLSKDGASIILQPLYYRDEQLGYLVFEQTVSAGMLYESLATEVSSALKGALLIDRIMDAEKNLEERNRKIEALVRPMMDSIQSVTKVTAEQHETIAELEELNQQSIRAAGEMSSNTKELAETLKKTGELVTGIDDITEVINVVAINASIQAAHVGKQGAGFAVIAGEVRKLAQATRKNSNEINGFLKNVDGKILGLTTANTDLSESFAQLRNTVKNTVQSLENISDKMGEMGRGSNEILQIMNEK
;
A
#
# COMPACT_ATOMS: atom_id res chain seq x y z
N MET A 1 -23.34 23.70 16.09
CA MET A 1 -23.48 22.27 16.41
C MET A 1 -22.86 21.45 15.30
N THR A 2 -22.09 20.43 15.65
CA THR A 2 -21.39 19.52 14.73
C THR A 2 -21.70 18.08 15.13
N ILE A 3 -22.19 17.29 14.18
CA ILE A 3 -22.58 15.89 14.40
C ILE A 3 -21.65 14.96 13.63
N GLY A 4 -21.11 13.95 14.31
CA GLY A 4 -20.34 12.88 13.68
C GLY A 4 -21.28 11.80 13.13
N LEU A 5 -21.07 11.39 11.89
CA LEU A 5 -21.72 10.20 11.32
C LEU A 5 -20.67 9.11 11.13
N VAL A 6 -20.81 8.00 11.83
CA VAL A 6 -19.83 6.91 11.86
C VAL A 6 -20.36 5.74 11.06
N THR A 7 -19.65 5.38 10.00
CA THR A 7 -20.05 4.33 9.05
C THR A 7 -18.85 3.51 8.59
N ASP A 8 -19.08 2.25 8.23
CA ASP A 8 -18.09 1.34 7.66
C ASP A 8 -17.90 1.54 6.14
N ILE A 9 -18.94 2.00 5.47
CA ILE A 9 -18.96 2.28 4.02
C ILE A 9 -20.06 3.31 3.72
N LEU A 10 -19.94 4.05 2.63
CA LEU A 10 -20.97 4.97 2.11
C LEU A 10 -21.93 4.25 1.17
N VAL A 11 -21.46 3.23 0.44
CA VAL A 11 -22.28 2.45 -0.49
C VAL A 11 -22.04 0.95 -0.27
N GLY A 12 -22.95 0.31 0.46
CA GLY A 12 -23.01 -1.14 0.58
C GLY A 12 -24.10 -1.78 -0.28
N ILE A 13 -24.20 -3.11 -0.17
CA ILE A 13 -25.23 -3.91 -0.83
C ILE A 13 -26.62 -3.42 -0.40
N GLY A 14 -27.54 -3.26 -1.36
CA GLY A 14 -28.92 -2.83 -1.07
C GLY A 14 -29.09 -1.34 -0.76
N TRP A 15 -28.06 -0.51 -0.93
CA TRP A 15 -28.11 0.95 -0.76
C TRP A 15 -28.47 1.45 0.65
N TYR A 16 -28.40 0.57 1.65
CA TYR A 16 -28.76 0.88 3.04
C TYR A 16 -27.95 2.05 3.60
N GLN A 17 -26.62 1.96 3.59
CA GLN A 17 -25.73 2.99 4.16
C GLN A 17 -25.92 4.33 3.46
N GLN A 18 -26.11 4.32 2.13
CA GLN A 18 -26.33 5.54 1.38
C GLN A 18 -27.65 6.22 1.78
N ALA A 19 -28.72 5.45 1.99
CA ALA A 19 -30.00 5.98 2.43
C ALA A 19 -29.93 6.55 3.85
N VAL A 20 -29.25 5.87 4.79
CA VAL A 20 -29.01 6.39 6.14
C VAL A 20 -28.19 7.67 6.09
N TRP A 21 -27.05 7.64 5.39
CA TRP A 21 -26.13 8.77 5.25
C TRP A 21 -26.84 10.00 4.66
N ARG A 22 -27.62 9.83 3.59
CA ARG A 22 -28.44 10.91 3.02
C ARG A 22 -29.50 11.41 4.00
N GLY A 23 -30.22 10.50 4.67
CA GLY A 23 -31.25 10.89 5.64
C GLY A 23 -30.70 11.75 6.77
N VAL A 24 -29.52 11.40 7.29
CA VAL A 24 -28.81 12.19 8.31
C VAL A 24 -28.31 13.52 7.73
N CYS A 25 -27.62 13.51 6.59
CA CYS A 25 -27.01 14.72 6.04
C CYS A 25 -28.05 15.74 5.55
N ASP A 26 -29.13 15.29 4.90
CA ASP A 26 -30.20 16.17 4.43
C ASP A 26 -30.92 16.82 5.61
N ALA A 27 -31.23 16.05 6.66
CA ALA A 27 -31.86 16.58 7.87
C ALA A 27 -30.93 17.57 8.60
N ALA A 28 -29.62 17.33 8.58
CA ALA A 28 -28.64 18.25 9.17
C ALA A 28 -28.55 19.55 8.37
N ALA A 29 -28.54 19.45 7.04
CA ALA A 29 -28.56 20.61 6.15
C ALA A 29 -29.84 21.46 6.32
N GLU A 30 -31.01 20.82 6.47
CA GLU A 30 -32.29 21.51 6.76
C GLU A 30 -32.23 22.33 8.07
N LEU A 31 -31.48 21.86 9.07
CA LEU A 31 -31.33 22.49 10.37
C LEU A 31 -30.08 23.40 10.49
N GLY A 32 -29.27 23.52 9.43
CA GLY A 32 -28.02 24.29 9.45
C GLY A 32 -26.93 23.67 10.36
N ILE A 33 -26.96 22.35 10.54
CA ILE A 33 -26.01 21.58 11.36
C ILE A 33 -24.88 21.06 10.47
N LYS A 34 -23.63 21.22 10.92
CA LYS A 34 -22.47 20.64 10.22
C LYS A 34 -22.38 19.14 10.51
N THR A 35 -22.15 18.30 9.49
CA THR A 35 -21.84 16.88 9.70
C THR A 35 -20.41 16.54 9.32
N ILE A 36 -19.79 15.64 10.07
CA ILE A 36 -18.51 15.01 9.75
C ILE A 36 -18.75 13.52 9.58
N THR A 37 -18.63 13.01 8.36
CA THR A 37 -18.80 11.57 8.09
C THR A 37 -17.45 10.88 8.22
N TYR A 38 -17.30 10.02 9.22
CA TYR A 38 -16.12 9.19 9.45
C TYR A 38 -16.32 7.83 8.79
N VAL A 39 -15.62 7.58 7.68
CA VAL A 39 -15.70 6.33 6.94
C VAL A 39 -14.57 5.40 7.38
N GLY A 40 -14.89 4.45 8.26
CA GLY A 40 -13.97 3.41 8.72
C GLY A 40 -14.22 2.08 8.01
N GLY A 41 -14.09 0.97 8.72
CA GLY A 41 -14.44 -0.38 8.27
C GLY A 41 -15.33 -1.08 9.31
N PRO A 42 -15.82 -2.28 9.01
CA PRO A 42 -16.68 -3.04 9.93
C PRO A 42 -15.92 -3.40 11.20
N LEU A 43 -16.64 -3.45 12.32
CA LEU A 43 -16.08 -3.83 13.63
C LEU A 43 -15.92 -5.35 13.81
N SER A 44 -16.36 -6.14 12.82
CA SER A 44 -16.26 -7.59 12.84
C SER A 44 -14.80 -8.05 13.09
N PRO A 45 -14.59 -9.05 13.97
CA PRO A 45 -13.27 -9.66 14.16
C PRO A 45 -12.72 -10.28 12.88
N THR A 46 -13.59 -10.78 12.00
CA THR A 46 -13.26 -11.47 10.74
C THR A 46 -14.04 -10.82 9.59
N PRO A 47 -13.64 -9.60 9.16
CA PRO A 47 -14.27 -8.95 8.01
C PRO A 47 -13.96 -9.73 6.73
N VAL A 48 -14.81 -9.60 5.71
CA VAL A 48 -14.63 -10.27 4.42
C VAL A 48 -13.30 -9.86 3.78
N ASN A 49 -12.98 -8.57 3.83
CA ASN A 49 -11.68 -8.04 3.44
C ASN A 49 -10.88 -7.66 4.71
N PRO A 50 -9.76 -8.33 5.00
CA PRO A 50 -8.97 -8.08 6.22
C PRO A 50 -8.41 -6.66 6.30
N PHE A 51 -8.22 -6.00 5.16
CA PHE A 51 -7.64 -4.66 5.08
C PHE A 51 -8.65 -3.53 5.39
N GLU A 52 -9.95 -3.83 5.49
CA GLU A 52 -10.95 -2.80 5.85
C GLU A 52 -10.73 -2.25 7.26
N LYS A 53 -10.13 -3.03 8.16
CA LYS A 53 -9.77 -2.55 9.51
C LYS A 53 -8.74 -1.41 9.46
N THR A 54 -7.93 -1.32 8.41
CA THR A 54 -6.99 -0.22 8.21
C THR A 54 -7.73 1.12 8.13
N LYS A 55 -8.99 1.13 7.66
CA LYS A 55 -9.83 2.34 7.63
C LYS A 55 -10.20 2.86 9.04
N ASN A 56 -10.17 2.01 10.07
CA ASN A 56 -10.62 2.38 11.42
C ASN A 56 -9.77 3.46 12.09
N VAL A 57 -8.61 3.83 11.51
CA VAL A 57 -7.87 5.02 11.93
C VAL A 57 -8.72 6.30 11.91
N ALA A 58 -9.71 6.39 11.01
CA ALA A 58 -10.65 7.51 10.98
C ALA A 58 -11.42 7.68 12.29
N PHE A 59 -11.72 6.58 13.00
CA PHE A 59 -12.44 6.64 14.27
C PHE A 59 -11.58 7.20 15.41
N GLU A 60 -10.25 7.19 15.27
CA GLU A 60 -9.34 7.81 16.24
C GLU A 60 -9.39 9.35 16.18
N PHE A 61 -9.99 9.93 15.15
CA PHE A 61 -10.11 11.40 14.99
C PHE A 61 -11.39 11.94 15.65
N ILE A 62 -12.23 11.06 16.20
CA ILE A 62 -13.45 11.42 16.90
C ILE A 62 -13.07 11.97 18.28
N MET A 63 -13.28 13.28 18.47
CA MET A 63 -12.96 13.98 19.72
C MET A 63 -14.22 14.57 20.36
N PRO A 64 -14.45 14.36 21.67
CA PRO A 64 -15.59 14.95 22.40
C PRO A 64 -15.64 16.47 22.37
N GLU A 65 -14.50 17.13 22.17
CA GLU A 65 -14.40 18.59 22.10
C GLU A 65 -14.87 19.16 20.75
N ILE A 66 -14.96 18.33 19.71
CA ILE A 66 -15.31 18.73 18.34
C ILE A 66 -16.78 18.39 18.02
N LEU A 67 -17.29 17.29 18.57
CA LEU A 67 -18.61 16.75 18.25
C LEU A 67 -19.59 16.95 19.39
N ASP A 68 -20.76 17.47 19.06
CA ASP A 68 -21.89 17.58 20.00
C ASP A 68 -22.69 16.27 20.09
N GLY A 69 -22.58 15.39 19.08
CA GLY A 69 -23.31 14.14 19.02
C GLY A 69 -22.80 13.19 17.93
N ILE A 70 -23.11 11.90 18.05
CA ILE A 70 -22.76 10.86 17.07
C ILE A 70 -24.01 10.12 16.57
N VAL A 71 -24.12 9.94 15.26
CA VAL A 71 -25.02 8.96 14.64
C VAL A 71 -24.19 7.77 14.15
N TYR A 72 -24.55 6.55 14.58
CA TYR A 72 -23.94 5.32 14.09
C TYR A 72 -24.79 4.69 12.98
N CYS A 73 -24.17 4.29 11.86
CA CYS A 73 -24.76 3.33 10.92
C CYS A 73 -24.65 1.91 11.51
N GLY A 74 -25.35 1.69 12.62
CA GLY A 74 -25.24 0.49 13.45
C GLY A 74 -25.52 -0.82 12.71
N GLY A 75 -26.55 -0.82 11.87
CA GLY A 75 -26.98 -1.99 11.09
C GLY A 75 -25.93 -2.57 10.13
N THR A 76 -24.82 -1.86 9.91
CA THR A 76 -23.72 -2.33 9.05
C THR A 76 -22.38 -2.30 9.78
N LEU A 77 -22.09 -1.22 10.51
CA LEU A 77 -20.87 -1.06 11.29
C LEU A 77 -20.64 -2.21 12.29
N GLY A 78 -21.71 -2.66 12.95
CA GLY A 78 -21.67 -3.74 13.94
C GLY A 78 -21.91 -5.15 13.38
N THR A 79 -22.13 -5.30 12.07
CA THR A 79 -22.48 -6.59 11.47
C THR A 79 -21.32 -7.58 11.55
N GLY A 80 -21.60 -8.78 12.07
CA GLY A 80 -20.59 -9.81 12.32
C GLY A 80 -19.73 -9.57 13.58
N ALA A 81 -19.88 -8.44 14.26
CA ALA A 81 -19.27 -8.18 15.55
C ALA A 81 -20.16 -8.71 16.69
N THR A 82 -19.54 -9.07 17.83
CA THR A 82 -20.31 -9.44 19.03
C THR A 82 -20.85 -8.19 19.73
N VAL A 83 -21.85 -8.37 20.58
CA VAL A 83 -22.42 -7.26 21.38
C VAL A 83 -21.34 -6.61 22.24
N GLU A 84 -20.39 -7.38 22.77
CA GLU A 84 -19.27 -6.89 23.57
C GLU A 84 -18.34 -5.97 22.75
N VAL A 85 -18.06 -6.32 21.49
CA VAL A 85 -17.23 -5.48 20.60
C VAL A 85 -17.92 -4.16 20.30
N ASN A 86 -19.22 -4.19 19.97
CA ASN A 86 -20.00 -2.99 19.69
C ASN A 86 -20.11 -2.09 20.94
N ASN A 87 -20.36 -2.69 22.12
CA ASN A 87 -20.39 -1.96 23.39
C ASN A 87 -19.03 -1.36 23.76
N ALA A 88 -17.94 -2.10 23.54
CA ALA A 88 -16.60 -1.60 23.79
C ALA A 88 -16.28 -0.40 22.89
N PHE A 89 -16.68 -0.44 21.61
CA PHE A 89 -16.53 0.68 20.69
C PHE A 89 -17.34 1.89 21.12
N PHE A 90 -18.63 1.72 21.43
CA PHE A 90 -19.49 2.79 21.95
C PHE A 90 -18.91 3.43 23.22
N LYS A 91 -18.41 2.62 24.16
CA LYS A 91 -17.85 3.10 25.43
C LYS A 91 -16.66 4.04 25.26
N ARG A 92 -15.93 3.97 24.14
CA ARG A 92 -14.83 4.91 23.82
C ARG A 92 -15.32 6.35 23.69
N PHE A 93 -16.59 6.54 23.33
CA PHE A 93 -17.21 7.82 23.02
C PHE A 93 -18.41 8.13 23.92
N SER A 94 -18.52 7.47 25.09
CA SER A 94 -19.70 7.58 25.97
C SER A 94 -19.94 8.97 26.57
N SER A 95 -18.96 9.88 26.45
CA SER A 95 -19.11 11.29 26.82
C SER A 95 -19.90 12.10 25.80
N ILE A 96 -20.11 11.56 24.59
CA ILE A 96 -20.81 12.20 23.48
C ILE A 96 -22.19 11.53 23.34
N PRO A 97 -23.31 12.27 23.33
CA PRO A 97 -24.61 11.72 23.03
C PRO A 97 -24.61 10.96 21.70
N ALA A 98 -25.22 9.77 21.65
CA ALA A 98 -25.23 8.98 20.43
C ALA A 98 -26.57 8.30 20.16
N VAL A 99 -26.89 8.16 18.88
CA VAL A 99 -28.04 7.41 18.38
C VAL A 99 -27.58 6.48 17.25
N SER A 100 -28.07 5.26 17.24
CA SER A 100 -27.81 4.29 16.17
C SER A 100 -28.98 4.19 15.19
N VAL A 101 -28.68 4.04 13.91
CA VAL A 101 -29.64 3.55 12.91
C VAL A 101 -29.36 2.06 12.71
N GLY A 102 -30.35 1.22 13.03
CA GLY A 102 -30.18 -0.22 13.13
C GLY A 102 -29.54 -0.68 14.45
N PRO A 103 -29.46 -2.00 14.67
CA PRO A 103 -28.92 -2.59 15.90
C PRO A 103 -27.44 -2.24 16.11
N PHE A 104 -27.07 -1.75 17.31
CA PHE A 104 -25.68 -1.47 17.66
C PHE A 104 -25.47 -1.42 19.17
N GLY A 105 -24.85 -2.46 19.72
CA GLY A 105 -24.75 -2.61 21.18
C GLY A 105 -26.12 -2.70 21.86
N ASP A 106 -26.12 -2.86 23.19
CA ASP A 106 -27.35 -2.91 24.00
C ASP A 106 -27.67 -1.58 24.67
N GLN A 107 -26.68 -0.69 24.84
CA GLN A 107 -26.81 0.58 25.56
C GLN A 107 -27.12 1.79 24.67
N VAL A 108 -26.97 1.66 23.34
CA VAL A 108 -27.11 2.80 22.42
C VAL A 108 -28.59 2.98 22.04
N PRO A 109 -29.19 4.16 22.27
CA PRO A 109 -30.51 4.49 21.74
C PRO A 109 -30.55 4.29 20.23
N ARG A 110 -31.61 3.68 19.70
CA ARG A 110 -31.65 3.23 18.30
C ARG A 110 -32.97 3.49 17.60
N VAL A 111 -32.86 3.80 16.32
CA VAL A 111 -33.97 3.85 15.38
C VAL A 111 -33.93 2.57 14.55
N LEU A 112 -35.03 1.82 14.59
CA LEU A 112 -35.22 0.57 13.86
C LEU A 112 -36.43 0.68 12.93
N VAL A 113 -36.53 -0.21 11.96
CA VAL A 113 -37.81 -0.46 11.28
C VAL A 113 -38.72 -1.28 12.18
N ASP A 114 -40.03 -1.03 12.13
CA ASP A 114 -41.01 -1.92 12.74
C ASP A 114 -41.12 -3.24 11.96
N ASN A 115 -40.15 -4.13 12.21
CA ASN A 115 -40.10 -5.47 11.63
C ASN A 115 -41.37 -6.28 11.95
N GLU A 116 -41.95 -6.06 13.15
CA GLU A 116 -43.08 -6.86 13.59
C GLU A 116 -44.34 -6.50 12.80
N GLN A 117 -44.63 -5.20 12.67
CA GLN A 117 -45.73 -4.69 11.87
C GLN A 117 -45.57 -5.10 10.40
N GLY A 118 -44.40 -4.84 9.81
CA GLY A 118 -44.16 -5.07 8.38
C GLY A 118 -44.35 -6.52 7.97
N MET A 119 -43.80 -7.46 8.76
CA MET A 119 -43.88 -8.89 8.46
C MET A 119 -45.28 -9.45 8.75
N LYS A 120 -45.95 -8.96 9.79
CA LYS A 120 -47.31 -9.37 10.10
C LYS A 120 -48.28 -8.98 8.98
N GLU A 121 -48.22 -7.73 8.52
CA GLU A 121 -49.09 -7.21 7.46
C GLU A 121 -48.92 -7.97 6.13
N ILE A 122 -47.69 -8.30 5.72
CA ILE A 122 -47.48 -9.02 4.46
C ILE A 122 -47.97 -10.48 4.53
N VAL A 123 -47.88 -11.12 5.70
CA VAL A 123 -48.42 -12.47 5.92
C VAL A 123 -49.95 -12.43 5.96
N LEU A 124 -50.54 -11.48 6.67
CA LEU A 124 -51.99 -11.28 6.70
C LEU A 124 -52.54 -10.98 5.30
N HIS A 125 -51.84 -10.19 4.49
CA HIS A 125 -52.21 -9.96 3.10
C HIS A 125 -52.34 -11.27 2.30
N LEU A 126 -51.41 -12.21 2.45
CA LEU A 126 -51.49 -13.52 1.79
C LEU A 126 -52.67 -14.37 2.28
N ILE A 127 -53.03 -14.24 3.56
CA ILE A 127 -54.10 -15.00 4.20
C ILE A 127 -55.49 -14.44 3.87
N GLU A 128 -55.65 -13.12 3.98
CA GLU A 128 -56.93 -12.40 3.93
C GLU A 128 -57.33 -12.06 2.50
N GLU A 129 -56.39 -11.52 1.70
CA GLU A 129 -56.69 -11.07 0.33
C GLU A 129 -56.59 -12.22 -0.68
N HIS A 130 -55.62 -13.12 -0.52
CA HIS A 130 -55.40 -14.24 -1.46
C HIS A 130 -55.93 -15.58 -0.96
N GLY A 131 -56.30 -15.68 0.33
CA GLY A 131 -56.87 -16.91 0.89
C GLY A 131 -55.87 -18.03 1.13
N TYR A 132 -54.56 -17.78 1.06
CA TYR A 132 -53.55 -18.81 1.26
C TYR A 132 -53.56 -19.33 2.70
N ARG A 133 -53.27 -20.62 2.86
CA ARG A 133 -53.25 -21.30 4.17
C ARG A 133 -51.96 -22.10 4.39
N LYS A 134 -51.37 -22.65 3.33
CA LYS A 134 -50.10 -23.39 3.41
C LYS A 134 -48.92 -22.48 3.06
N ILE A 135 -48.58 -21.60 3.98
CA ILE A 135 -47.55 -20.56 3.80
C ILE A 135 -46.23 -21.04 4.41
N ALA A 136 -45.20 -21.16 3.59
CA ALA A 136 -43.84 -21.43 4.03
C ALA A 136 -43.09 -20.15 4.38
N PHE A 137 -42.13 -20.25 5.30
CA PHE A 137 -41.35 -19.12 5.78
C PHE A 137 -39.86 -19.43 5.76
N ILE A 138 -39.07 -18.51 5.20
CA ILE A 138 -37.61 -18.56 5.25
C ILE A 138 -37.14 -17.51 6.25
N SER A 139 -36.60 -17.95 7.38
CA SER A 139 -36.01 -17.07 8.39
C SER A 139 -34.63 -16.56 7.96
N GLY A 140 -34.09 -15.58 8.68
CA GLY A 140 -32.68 -15.22 8.57
C GLY A 140 -31.79 -16.09 9.47
N PRO A 141 -30.51 -15.72 9.62
CA PRO A 141 -29.54 -16.48 10.41
C PRO A 141 -29.93 -16.53 11.89
N ALA A 142 -29.71 -17.68 12.52
CA ALA A 142 -29.98 -17.87 13.95
C ALA A 142 -29.23 -16.84 14.81
N GLY A 143 -29.93 -16.30 15.81
CA GLY A 143 -29.38 -15.30 16.75
C GLY A 143 -29.44 -13.86 16.26
N ASN A 144 -29.84 -13.59 15.01
CA ASN A 144 -30.09 -12.23 14.54
C ASN A 144 -31.45 -11.69 15.03
N ASP A 145 -31.46 -10.51 15.65
CA ASP A 145 -32.68 -9.92 16.25
C ASP A 145 -33.79 -9.66 15.22
N GLU A 146 -33.43 -9.12 14.05
CA GLU A 146 -34.41 -8.82 13.00
C GLU A 146 -35.03 -10.09 12.42
N ALA A 147 -34.20 -11.12 12.17
CA ALA A 147 -34.66 -12.43 11.74
C ALA A 147 -35.65 -13.06 12.75
N ASN A 148 -35.33 -12.95 14.05
CA ASN A 148 -36.16 -13.46 15.12
C ASN A 148 -37.50 -12.71 15.22
N ARG A 149 -37.48 -11.37 15.14
CA ARG A 149 -38.71 -10.54 15.14
C ARG A 149 -39.59 -10.84 13.94
N ARG A 150 -39.02 -10.92 12.73
CA ARG A 150 -39.75 -11.30 11.51
C ARG A 150 -40.36 -12.70 11.63
N LYS A 151 -39.59 -13.69 12.10
CA LYS A 151 -40.08 -15.06 12.33
C LYS A 151 -41.23 -15.10 13.33
N LYS A 152 -41.10 -14.39 14.45
CA LYS A 152 -42.14 -14.28 15.46
C LYS A 152 -43.43 -13.71 14.86
N SER A 153 -43.35 -12.64 14.07
CA SER A 153 -44.52 -12.04 13.42
C SER A 153 -45.20 -12.95 12.41
N TYR A 154 -44.45 -13.76 11.66
CA TYR A 154 -45.05 -14.81 10.83
C TYR A 154 -45.83 -15.82 11.67
N LEU A 155 -45.24 -16.32 12.76
CA LEU A 155 -45.90 -17.27 13.66
C LEU A 155 -47.14 -16.67 14.33
N ASP A 156 -47.07 -15.40 14.72
CA ASP A 156 -48.18 -14.69 15.36
C ASP A 156 -49.31 -14.43 14.36
N ALA A 157 -49.02 -14.01 13.12
CA ALA A 157 -50.02 -13.84 12.07
C ALA A 157 -50.76 -15.15 11.72
N MET A 158 -50.01 -16.25 11.61
CA MET A 158 -50.59 -17.58 11.38
C MET A 158 -51.50 -18.00 12.54
N ARG A 159 -51.07 -17.77 13.80
CA ARG A 159 -51.86 -18.07 15.00
C ARG A 159 -53.12 -17.24 15.09
N GLU A 160 -53.04 -15.93 14.82
CA GLU A 160 -54.18 -15.01 14.84
C GLU A 160 -55.22 -15.34 13.77
N SER A 161 -54.81 -16.01 12.69
CA SER A 161 -55.69 -16.46 11.61
C SER A 161 -56.16 -17.91 11.78
N ASP A 162 -55.92 -18.53 12.94
CA ASP A 162 -56.24 -19.93 13.24
C ASP A 162 -55.62 -20.95 12.25
N ILE A 163 -54.45 -20.64 11.68
CA ILE A 163 -53.73 -21.51 10.76
C ILE A 163 -52.59 -22.24 11.49
N PRO A 164 -52.59 -23.58 11.54
CA PRO A 164 -51.51 -24.33 12.18
C PRO A 164 -50.21 -24.20 11.37
N VAL A 165 -49.12 -23.87 12.06
CA VAL A 165 -47.78 -23.78 11.44
C VAL A 165 -47.16 -25.18 11.35
N ASP A 166 -46.95 -25.67 10.13
CA ASP A 166 -46.12 -26.84 9.87
C ASP A 166 -44.64 -26.46 10.00
N GLN A 167 -43.94 -27.02 10.98
CA GLN A 167 -42.52 -26.72 11.20
C GLN A 167 -41.65 -27.15 10.01
N ASN A 168 -42.10 -28.10 9.19
CA ASN A 168 -41.39 -28.48 7.97
C ASN A 168 -41.45 -27.38 6.88
N LEU A 169 -42.39 -26.43 7.00
CA LEU A 169 -42.50 -25.26 6.11
C LEU A 169 -41.75 -24.03 6.66
N VAL A 170 -40.98 -24.18 7.74
CA VAL A 170 -40.10 -23.14 8.27
C VAL A 170 -38.66 -23.54 7.98
N TYR A 171 -37.97 -22.76 7.15
CA TYR A 171 -36.58 -22.98 6.80
C TYR A 171 -35.70 -21.90 7.45
N GLU A 172 -34.54 -22.28 7.97
CA GLU A 172 -33.56 -21.34 8.52
C GLU A 172 -32.60 -20.89 7.42
N GLY A 173 -32.77 -19.65 6.96
CA GLY A 173 -31.91 -19.04 5.95
C GLY A 173 -30.76 -18.23 6.54
N ASN A 174 -30.05 -17.51 5.69
CA ASN A 174 -28.87 -16.73 6.08
C ASN A 174 -28.82 -15.33 5.45
N PHE A 175 -29.97 -14.83 4.99
CA PHE A 175 -30.14 -13.58 4.23
C PHE A 175 -29.47 -13.53 2.85
N ASN A 176 -28.86 -14.63 2.38
CA ASN A 176 -28.33 -14.74 1.03
C ASN A 176 -29.26 -15.57 0.13
N ASP A 177 -29.20 -15.30 -1.16
CA ASP A 177 -29.99 -15.94 -2.22
C ASP A 177 -29.92 -17.47 -2.20
N HIS A 178 -28.73 -18.05 -1.99
CA HIS A 178 -28.54 -19.50 -1.93
C HIS A 178 -29.44 -20.18 -0.89
N SER A 179 -29.65 -19.56 0.27
CA SER A 179 -30.55 -20.14 1.28
C SER A 179 -32.02 -20.16 0.84
N GLY A 180 -32.41 -19.28 -0.09
CA GLY A 180 -33.70 -19.35 -0.77
C GLY A 180 -33.80 -20.53 -1.75
N VAL A 181 -32.72 -20.78 -2.50
CA VAL A 181 -32.62 -21.94 -3.42
C VAL A 181 -32.69 -23.25 -2.63
N ASP A 182 -31.94 -23.35 -1.54
CA ASP A 182 -31.88 -24.53 -0.68
C ASP A 182 -33.24 -24.81 -0.01
N ALA A 183 -33.96 -23.76 0.42
CA ALA A 183 -35.31 -23.91 0.97
C ALA A 183 -36.29 -24.51 -0.05
N VAL A 184 -36.25 -24.05 -1.30
CA VAL A 184 -37.07 -24.63 -2.38
C VAL A 184 -36.68 -26.08 -2.63
N ALA A 185 -35.39 -26.41 -2.72
CA ALA A 185 -34.94 -27.79 -2.90
C ALA A 185 -35.38 -28.70 -1.72
N TYR A 186 -35.31 -28.19 -0.50
CA TYR A 186 -35.77 -28.90 0.69
C TYR A 186 -37.26 -29.21 0.63
N TRP A 187 -38.11 -28.21 0.36
CA TRP A 187 -39.56 -28.42 0.30
C TRP A 187 -39.99 -29.28 -0.88
N PHE A 188 -39.52 -28.98 -2.09
CA PHE A 188 -40.00 -29.64 -3.30
C PHE A 188 -39.34 -31.01 -3.55
N ASP A 189 -38.03 -31.12 -3.36
CA ASP A 189 -37.28 -32.31 -3.77
C ASP A 189 -37.08 -33.30 -2.62
N THR A 190 -36.87 -32.78 -1.40
CA THR A 190 -36.63 -33.64 -0.22
C THR A 190 -37.92 -34.07 0.46
N LEU A 191 -38.83 -33.14 0.73
CA LEU A 191 -40.07 -33.42 1.46
C LEU A 191 -41.29 -33.66 0.57
N GLY A 192 -41.23 -33.27 -0.71
CA GLY A 192 -42.39 -33.32 -1.61
C GLY A 192 -43.54 -32.40 -1.19
N LEU A 193 -43.26 -31.38 -0.37
CA LEU A 193 -44.22 -30.37 0.08
C LEU A 193 -44.33 -29.26 -0.95
N LYS A 194 -45.58 -28.96 -1.34
CA LYS A 194 -45.92 -27.82 -2.19
C LYS A 194 -46.58 -26.75 -1.32
N PRO A 195 -45.88 -25.67 -0.93
CA PRO A 195 -46.50 -24.51 -0.30
C PRO A 195 -47.33 -23.71 -1.31
N GLU A 196 -48.34 -22.99 -0.84
CA GLU A 196 -49.15 -22.08 -1.66
C GLU A 196 -48.49 -20.70 -1.77
N ALA A 197 -47.77 -20.31 -0.72
CA ALA A 197 -46.99 -19.09 -0.68
C ALA A 197 -45.68 -19.30 0.09
N ILE A 198 -44.64 -18.56 -0.28
CA ILE A 198 -43.35 -18.52 0.40
C ILE A 198 -43.08 -17.07 0.83
N VAL A 199 -42.86 -16.87 2.12
CA VAL A 199 -42.50 -15.59 2.72
C VAL A 199 -41.03 -15.66 3.12
N ALA A 200 -40.19 -14.88 2.45
CA ALA A 200 -38.78 -14.78 2.81
C ALA A 200 -38.56 -13.59 3.76
N SER A 201 -37.68 -13.78 4.75
CA SER A 201 -37.33 -12.69 5.68
C SER A 201 -36.56 -11.55 5.03
N ASN A 202 -36.05 -11.69 3.80
CA ASN A 202 -35.52 -10.59 3.01
C ASN A 202 -35.65 -10.86 1.49
N ASP A 203 -35.43 -9.83 0.68
CA ASP A 203 -35.55 -9.87 -0.78
C ASP A 203 -34.48 -10.75 -1.44
N ASN A 204 -33.26 -10.83 -0.90
CA ASN A 204 -32.21 -11.69 -1.45
C ASN A 204 -32.62 -13.17 -1.40
N MET A 205 -33.15 -13.64 -0.26
CA MET A 205 -33.67 -15.01 -0.16
C MET A 205 -34.89 -15.22 -1.06
N ALA A 206 -35.78 -14.22 -1.17
CA ALA A 206 -36.91 -14.28 -2.10
C ALA A 206 -36.46 -14.41 -3.57
N TYR A 207 -35.38 -13.73 -3.96
CA TYR A 207 -34.80 -13.87 -5.29
C TYR A 207 -34.31 -15.30 -5.55
N GLY A 208 -33.61 -15.90 -4.57
CA GLY A 208 -33.22 -17.32 -4.64
C GLY A 208 -34.41 -18.26 -4.80
N VAL A 209 -35.52 -17.98 -4.09
CA VAL A 209 -36.78 -18.72 -4.24
C VAL A 209 -37.34 -18.57 -5.67
N LEU A 210 -37.45 -17.34 -6.18
CA LEU A 210 -37.96 -17.07 -7.53
C LEU A 210 -37.14 -17.81 -8.58
N SER A 211 -35.80 -17.75 -8.49
CA SER A 211 -34.91 -18.44 -9.41
C SER A 211 -35.09 -19.96 -9.36
N ALA A 212 -35.13 -20.54 -8.16
CA ALA A 212 -35.27 -21.98 -7.98
C ALA A 212 -36.65 -22.52 -8.43
N LEU A 213 -37.72 -21.73 -8.26
CA LEU A 213 -39.05 -22.05 -8.77
C LEU A 213 -39.09 -21.95 -10.31
N GLN A 214 -38.48 -20.93 -10.88
CA GLN A 214 -38.37 -20.75 -12.33
C GLN A 214 -37.65 -21.92 -13.00
N GLU A 215 -36.52 -22.36 -12.44
CA GLU A 215 -35.78 -23.54 -12.92
C GLU A 215 -36.62 -24.83 -12.90
N ARG A 216 -37.56 -24.93 -11.95
CA ARG A 216 -38.49 -26.06 -11.83
C ARG A 216 -39.74 -25.89 -12.70
N GLY A 217 -39.85 -24.81 -13.48
CA GLY A 217 -41.04 -24.49 -14.27
C GLY A 217 -42.28 -24.19 -13.43
N ILE A 218 -42.10 -23.86 -12.15
CA ILE A 218 -43.20 -23.52 -11.23
C ILE A 218 -43.53 -22.04 -11.41
N SER A 219 -44.78 -21.75 -11.72
CA SER A 219 -45.20 -20.38 -12.02
C SER A 219 -45.43 -19.58 -10.75
N VAL A 220 -44.82 -18.40 -10.68
CA VAL A 220 -45.10 -17.37 -9.67
C VAL A 220 -45.90 -16.25 -10.35
N PRO A 221 -47.02 -15.78 -9.80
CA PRO A 221 -47.64 -16.16 -8.52
C PRO A 221 -48.58 -17.38 -8.58
N TYR A 222 -48.89 -17.91 -9.78
CA TYR A 222 -50.07 -18.77 -9.97
C TYR A 222 -50.00 -20.16 -9.31
N SER A 223 -48.80 -20.74 -9.17
CA SER A 223 -48.58 -22.00 -8.48
C SER A 223 -48.09 -21.79 -7.05
N VAL A 224 -47.22 -20.79 -6.86
CA VAL A 224 -46.67 -20.40 -5.56
C VAL A 224 -46.53 -18.88 -5.56
N ALA A 225 -47.14 -18.22 -4.57
CA ALA A 225 -46.89 -16.80 -4.31
C ALA A 225 -45.55 -16.62 -3.59
N VAL A 226 -44.82 -15.55 -3.88
CA VAL A 226 -43.53 -15.25 -3.22
C VAL A 226 -43.56 -13.83 -2.69
N THR A 227 -43.10 -13.63 -1.46
CA THR A 227 -42.94 -12.30 -0.85
C THR A 227 -41.57 -12.18 -0.18
N GLY A 228 -41.07 -10.95 -0.10
CA GLY A 228 -39.81 -10.62 0.55
C GLY A 228 -39.94 -9.50 1.58
N PHE A 229 -38.80 -8.93 1.96
CA PHE A 229 -38.66 -7.80 2.87
C PHE A 229 -37.40 -7.02 2.46
N ASP A 230 -37.42 -5.70 2.60
CA ASP A 230 -36.37 -4.69 2.35
C ASP A 230 -36.73 -3.72 1.20
N ASP A 231 -37.45 -4.18 0.17
CA ASP A 231 -37.65 -3.48 -1.12
C ASP A 231 -36.32 -3.04 -1.75
N ALA A 232 -35.39 -4.00 -1.85
CA ALA A 232 -34.14 -3.81 -2.55
C ALA A 232 -34.39 -3.39 -4.00
N ALA A 233 -33.44 -2.66 -4.61
CA ALA A 233 -33.59 -2.13 -5.97
C ALA A 233 -34.00 -3.22 -6.99
N ASP A 234 -33.47 -4.43 -6.82
CA ASP A 234 -33.70 -5.56 -7.70
C ASP A 234 -35.10 -6.18 -7.55
N ALA A 235 -35.80 -5.95 -6.42
CA ALA A 235 -37.14 -6.49 -6.16
C ALA A 235 -38.17 -6.02 -7.21
N ALA A 236 -38.02 -4.79 -7.72
CA ALA A 236 -38.87 -4.27 -8.79
C ALA A 236 -38.55 -4.88 -10.17
N MET A 237 -37.36 -5.48 -10.34
CA MET A 237 -36.83 -5.97 -11.61
C MET A 237 -36.96 -7.49 -11.78
N THR A 238 -37.39 -8.22 -10.76
CA THR A 238 -37.65 -9.66 -10.86
C THR A 238 -38.81 -9.96 -11.81
N LEU A 239 -38.90 -11.21 -12.27
CA LEU A 239 -39.96 -11.69 -13.16
C LEU A 239 -40.68 -12.89 -12.52
N PRO A 240 -41.89 -12.70 -11.94
CA PRO A 240 -42.62 -11.44 -11.79
C PRO A 240 -41.97 -10.47 -10.77
N PRO A 241 -42.26 -9.15 -10.82
CA PRO A 241 -41.79 -8.20 -9.82
C PRO A 241 -42.23 -8.59 -8.41
N LEU A 242 -41.29 -8.55 -7.46
CA LEU A 242 -41.43 -9.08 -6.12
C LEU A 242 -42.29 -8.18 -5.23
N SER A 243 -43.33 -8.73 -4.64
CA SER A 243 -44.07 -8.14 -3.52
C SER A 243 -43.24 -8.22 -2.26
N THR A 244 -43.08 -7.09 -1.56
CA THR A 244 -42.11 -6.97 -0.45
C THR A 244 -42.53 -5.85 0.51
N VAL A 245 -41.78 -5.70 1.60
CA VAL A 245 -41.94 -4.67 2.62
C VAL A 245 -40.77 -3.68 2.52
N ARG A 246 -41.04 -2.42 2.18
CA ARG A 246 -40.01 -1.38 2.11
C ARG A 246 -39.65 -0.88 3.49
N GLN A 247 -38.36 -0.93 3.81
CA GLN A 247 -37.83 -0.26 4.99
C GLN A 247 -37.70 1.25 4.76
N PRO A 248 -38.11 2.11 5.73
CA PRO A 248 -38.02 3.56 5.59
C PRO A 248 -36.62 4.07 5.96
N ILE A 249 -35.55 3.51 5.38
CA ILE A 249 -34.15 3.70 5.81
C ILE A 249 -33.73 5.18 5.82
N TYR A 250 -34.13 5.94 4.79
CA TYR A 250 -33.90 7.38 4.75
C TYR A 250 -34.58 8.12 5.93
N ALA A 251 -35.82 7.73 6.26
CA ALA A 251 -36.53 8.30 7.39
C ALA A 251 -35.90 7.89 8.73
N GLN A 252 -35.35 6.68 8.84
CA GLN A 252 -34.61 6.25 10.03
C GLN A 252 -33.38 7.12 10.26
N GLY A 253 -32.61 7.44 9.20
CA GLY A 253 -31.49 8.38 9.27
C GLY A 253 -31.91 9.78 9.71
N LYS A 254 -32.99 10.32 9.11
CA LYS A 254 -33.55 11.61 9.50
C LYS A 254 -34.03 11.62 10.96
N ARG A 255 -34.74 10.58 11.38
CA ARG A 255 -35.22 10.40 12.76
C ARG A 255 -34.07 10.33 13.76
N ALA A 256 -33.02 9.58 13.45
CA ALA A 256 -31.86 9.43 14.33
C ALA A 256 -31.17 10.77 14.58
N LEU A 257 -31.00 11.60 13.55
CA LEU A 257 -30.48 12.96 13.72
C LEU A 257 -31.42 13.79 14.61
N LEU A 258 -32.72 13.83 14.31
CA LEU A 258 -33.68 14.62 15.08
C LEU A 258 -33.70 14.23 16.56
N MET A 259 -33.72 12.93 16.85
CA MET A 259 -33.62 12.40 18.22
C MET A 259 -32.32 12.84 18.91
N LEU A 260 -31.20 12.79 18.19
CA LEU A 260 -29.91 13.21 18.74
C LEU A 260 -29.89 14.72 19.04
N VAL A 261 -30.47 15.54 18.17
CA VAL A 261 -30.59 17.00 18.39
C VAL A 261 -31.45 17.30 19.62
N ASP A 262 -32.60 16.63 19.76
CA ASP A 262 -33.45 16.76 20.94
C ASP A 262 -32.72 16.34 22.22
N ALA A 263 -31.92 15.27 22.15
CA ALA A 263 -31.11 14.80 23.28
C ALA A 263 -30.05 15.80 23.72
N ILE A 264 -29.36 16.41 22.76
CA ILE A 264 -28.36 17.46 23.02
C ILE A 264 -29.03 18.67 23.68
N ALA A 265 -30.29 18.97 23.32
CA ALA A 265 -31.10 20.00 23.96
C ALA A 265 -31.68 19.58 25.35
N GLY A 266 -31.39 18.36 25.83
CA GLY A 266 -31.79 17.87 27.15
C GLY A 266 -33.12 17.10 27.19
N ALA A 267 -33.70 16.76 26.03
CA ALA A 267 -34.88 15.90 25.97
C ALA A 267 -34.52 14.44 26.29
N PRO A 268 -35.44 13.65 26.87
CA PRO A 268 -35.21 12.23 27.10
C PRO A 268 -35.11 11.47 25.77
N LEU A 269 -34.07 10.65 25.63
CA LEU A 269 -33.92 9.73 24.51
C LEU A 269 -34.63 8.40 24.82
N PRO A 270 -35.67 8.02 24.05
CA PRO A 270 -36.18 6.66 24.12
C PRO A 270 -35.09 5.68 23.65
N HIS A 271 -35.02 4.52 24.29
CA HIS A 271 -34.02 3.51 23.95
C HIS A 271 -34.26 2.90 22.56
N GLU A 272 -35.52 2.68 22.18
CA GLU A 272 -35.90 2.13 20.88
C GLU A 272 -37.04 2.98 20.28
N THR A 273 -36.83 3.43 19.03
CA THR A 273 -37.83 4.13 18.21
C THR A 273 -38.05 3.33 16.94
N LEU A 274 -39.31 3.06 16.60
CA LEU A 274 -39.68 2.30 15.40
C LEU A 274 -40.21 3.23 14.31
N GLU A 275 -39.65 3.13 13.11
CA GLU A 275 -40.17 3.79 11.91
C GLU A 275 -41.05 2.79 11.13
N PRO A 276 -42.27 3.20 10.72
CA PRO A 276 -43.24 2.30 10.12
C PRO A 276 -42.80 1.88 8.70
N PRO A 277 -42.82 0.57 8.39
CA PRO A 277 -42.54 0.08 7.05
C PRO A 277 -43.68 0.40 6.07
N VAL A 278 -43.41 0.22 4.77
CA VAL A 278 -44.40 0.41 3.72
C VAL A 278 -44.58 -0.88 2.93
N GLN A 279 -45.81 -1.38 2.86
CA GLN A 279 -46.14 -2.54 2.03
C GLN A 279 -46.01 -2.19 0.54
N VAL A 280 -45.27 -3.02 -0.20
CA VAL A 280 -45.04 -2.85 -1.65
C VAL A 280 -45.54 -4.09 -2.37
N TYR A 281 -46.84 -4.14 -2.61
CA TYR A 281 -47.46 -5.20 -3.39
C TYR A 281 -47.16 -5.04 -4.89
N ARG A 282 -46.62 -6.09 -5.47
CA ARG A 282 -46.35 -6.25 -6.90
C ARG A 282 -46.99 -7.56 -7.39
N GLN A 283 -46.41 -8.21 -8.39
CA GLN A 283 -47.05 -9.33 -9.07
C GLN A 283 -46.72 -10.68 -8.44
N SER A 284 -45.63 -10.83 -7.70
CA SER A 284 -45.24 -12.15 -7.16
C SER A 284 -46.17 -12.70 -6.07
N CYS A 285 -47.04 -11.88 -5.47
CA CYS A 285 -48.09 -12.36 -4.55
C CYS A 285 -49.45 -12.62 -5.21
N GLY A 286 -49.62 -12.30 -6.50
CA GLY A 286 -50.92 -12.38 -7.20
C GLY A 286 -51.60 -11.02 -7.41
N CYS A 287 -51.11 -9.96 -6.76
CA CYS A 287 -51.66 -8.62 -6.97
C CYS A 287 -51.35 -8.08 -8.38
N LEU A 288 -52.26 -7.25 -8.88
CA LEU A 288 -52.00 -6.46 -10.08
C LEU A 288 -50.98 -5.36 -9.76
N SER A 289 -50.32 -4.84 -10.80
CA SER A 289 -49.36 -3.75 -10.59
C SER A 289 -50.07 -2.55 -9.95
N ARG A 290 -49.37 -1.84 -9.06
CA ARG A 290 -49.91 -0.64 -8.40
C ARG A 290 -50.43 0.40 -9.39
N SER A 291 -49.84 0.50 -10.59
CA SER A 291 -50.34 1.39 -11.66
C SER A 291 -51.72 1.01 -12.19
N VAL A 292 -52.12 -0.26 -12.04
CA VAL A 292 -53.46 -0.76 -12.37
C VAL A 292 -54.44 -0.56 -11.21
N VAL A 293 -53.99 -0.76 -9.96
CA VAL A 293 -54.85 -0.68 -8.75
C VAL A 293 -55.04 0.75 -8.21
N SER A 294 -54.01 1.61 -8.27
CA SER A 294 -54.05 3.01 -7.79
C SER A 294 -55.09 3.88 -8.49
N PHE A 295 -55.55 3.43 -9.65
CA PHE A 295 -56.63 4.03 -10.41
C PHE A 295 -57.97 4.04 -9.65
N GLU A 296 -58.32 2.97 -8.93
CA GLU A 296 -59.58 2.87 -8.17
C GLU A 296 -59.55 3.72 -6.89
N GLN A 297 -58.41 3.77 -6.21
CA GLN A 297 -58.25 4.56 -4.99
C GLN A 297 -58.18 6.07 -5.28
N ALA A 298 -57.53 6.49 -6.37
CA ALA A 298 -57.48 7.90 -6.77
C ALA A 298 -58.88 8.49 -7.10
N LEU A 299 -59.84 7.64 -7.49
CA LEU A 299 -61.24 8.04 -7.74
C LEU A 299 -62.04 8.22 -6.44
N SER A 300 -61.71 7.49 -5.37
CA SER A 300 -62.45 7.53 -4.10
C SER A 300 -62.27 8.83 -3.29
N GLY A 301 -61.23 9.61 -3.59
CA GLY A 301 -60.95 10.93 -3.01
C GLY A 301 -61.12 12.11 -3.97
N ALA A 302 -61.73 11.87 -5.14
CA ALA A 302 -61.90 12.89 -6.17
C ALA A 302 -62.81 14.03 -5.69
N THR A 303 -62.41 15.27 -5.95
CA THR A 303 -63.24 16.45 -5.68
C THR A 303 -64.15 16.77 -6.88
N ASP A 304 -65.16 17.62 -6.70
CA ASP A 304 -65.99 18.13 -7.82
C ASP A 304 -65.17 18.89 -8.88
N SER A 305 -63.94 19.32 -8.55
CA SER A 305 -63.05 20.05 -9.44
C SER A 305 -61.98 19.14 -10.04
N ILE A 306 -62.17 18.77 -11.31
CA ILE A 306 -61.19 18.01 -12.12
C ILE A 306 -59.83 18.72 -12.15
N GLU A 307 -59.84 20.04 -12.27
CA GLU A 307 -58.64 20.87 -12.31
C GLU A 307 -57.82 20.72 -11.02
N ARG A 308 -58.45 20.87 -9.86
CA ARG A 308 -57.75 20.73 -8.57
C ARG A 308 -57.15 19.33 -8.39
N ASP A 309 -57.87 18.29 -8.81
CA ASP A 309 -57.40 16.91 -8.75
C ASP A 309 -56.18 16.71 -9.66
N VAL A 310 -56.19 17.23 -10.89
CA VAL A 310 -55.06 17.14 -11.84
C VAL A 310 -53.83 17.89 -11.32
N PHE A 311 -53.99 19.09 -10.77
CA PHE A 311 -52.89 19.83 -10.14
C PHE A 311 -52.23 19.04 -9.01
N ASN A 312 -53.04 18.43 -8.15
CA ASN A 312 -52.55 17.61 -7.05
C ASN A 312 -51.82 16.34 -7.54
N LEU A 313 -52.37 15.67 -8.56
CA LEU A 313 -51.81 14.42 -9.09
C LEU A 313 -50.46 14.64 -9.78
N VAL A 314 -50.33 15.68 -10.61
CA VAL A 314 -49.07 16.02 -11.28
C VAL A 314 -48.07 16.62 -10.27
N GLY A 315 -48.57 17.33 -9.25
CA GLY A 315 -47.75 17.96 -8.21
C GLY A 315 -47.14 19.29 -8.64
N ILE A 316 -47.79 20.00 -9.57
CA ILE A 316 -47.45 21.37 -9.96
C ILE A 316 -48.14 22.33 -8.97
N LYS A 317 -47.38 23.20 -8.32
CA LYS A 317 -47.93 24.15 -7.33
C LYS A 317 -48.48 25.42 -7.98
N SER A 318 -49.44 26.07 -7.30
CA SER A 318 -49.99 27.39 -7.68
C SER A 318 -48.86 28.43 -7.71
N GLY A 319 -48.55 28.97 -8.89
CA GLY A 319 -47.49 29.97 -9.11
C GLY A 319 -46.23 29.47 -9.82
N GLU A 320 -46.14 28.18 -10.16
CA GLU A 320 -45.14 27.69 -11.11
C GLU A 320 -45.46 28.16 -12.53
N GLU A 321 -44.43 28.39 -13.37
CA GLU A 321 -44.61 28.75 -14.79
C GLU A 321 -45.45 27.70 -15.55
N SER A 322 -45.39 26.43 -15.12
CA SER A 322 -46.19 25.34 -15.70
C SER A 322 -47.65 25.32 -15.23
N ALA A 323 -48.03 26.09 -14.21
CA ALA A 323 -49.38 26.11 -13.66
C ALA A 323 -50.41 26.68 -14.64
N GLU A 324 -50.07 27.76 -15.35
CA GLU A 324 -50.96 28.37 -16.35
C GLU A 324 -51.24 27.41 -17.50
N ASN A 325 -50.20 26.78 -18.05
CA ASN A 325 -50.33 25.78 -19.11
C ASN A 325 -51.11 24.54 -18.65
N LEU A 326 -50.99 24.12 -17.39
CA LEU A 326 -51.77 23.02 -16.84
C LEU A 326 -53.25 23.37 -16.72
N SER A 327 -53.56 24.57 -16.21
CA SER A 327 -54.93 25.09 -16.13
C SER A 327 -55.57 25.16 -17.52
N HIS A 328 -54.85 25.72 -18.50
CA HIS A 328 -55.28 25.77 -19.89
C HIS A 328 -55.52 24.38 -20.48
N LEU A 329 -54.62 23.42 -20.24
CA LEU A 329 -54.79 22.04 -20.71
C LEU A 329 -56.08 21.41 -20.15
N VAL A 330 -56.34 21.54 -18.85
CA VAL A 330 -57.54 20.98 -18.22
C VAL A 330 -58.81 21.63 -18.78
N GLN A 331 -58.83 22.96 -18.92
CA GLN A 331 -59.97 23.69 -19.49
C GLN A 331 -60.22 23.34 -20.95
N GLU A 332 -59.16 23.20 -21.75
CA GLU A 332 -59.22 22.87 -23.17
C GLU A 332 -59.74 21.44 -23.41
N ILE A 333 -59.34 20.47 -22.57
CA ILE A 333 -59.82 19.08 -22.68
C ILE A 333 -61.26 18.95 -22.15
N THR A 334 -61.70 19.79 -21.21
CA THR A 334 -63.03 19.66 -20.58
C THR A 334 -64.15 20.44 -21.27
N LYS A 335 -63.85 21.47 -22.09
CA LYS A 335 -64.87 22.22 -22.85
C LYS A 335 -65.53 21.38 -23.94
N GLU A 336 -66.75 21.72 -24.37
CA GLU A 336 -67.50 20.97 -25.41
C GLU A 336 -66.81 20.98 -26.79
N ASP A 337 -66.27 22.13 -27.22
CA ASP A 337 -65.58 22.31 -28.52
C ASP A 337 -64.04 22.20 -28.38
N CYS A 338 -63.57 21.07 -27.84
CA CYS A 338 -62.15 20.78 -27.56
C CYS A 338 -61.29 20.83 -28.84
N ASN A 339 -60.21 21.63 -28.84
CA ASN A 339 -59.18 21.52 -29.87
C ASN A 339 -58.17 20.44 -29.46
N GLU A 340 -58.31 19.26 -30.06
CA GLU A 340 -57.44 18.11 -29.78
C GLU A 340 -55.95 18.42 -30.06
N GLN A 341 -55.67 19.18 -31.12
CA GLN A 341 -54.30 19.55 -31.49
C GLN A 341 -53.66 20.47 -30.45
N GLU A 342 -54.41 21.44 -29.95
CA GLU A 342 -53.94 22.37 -28.91
C GLU A 342 -53.75 21.65 -27.57
N SER A 343 -54.67 20.75 -27.22
CA SER A 343 -54.56 19.91 -26.02
C SER A 343 -53.29 19.05 -26.05
N LEU A 344 -53.02 18.37 -27.15
CA LEU A 344 -51.79 17.58 -27.31
C LEU A 344 -50.55 18.46 -27.31
N ARG A 345 -50.59 19.66 -27.90
CA ARG A 345 -49.47 20.62 -27.87
C ARG A 345 -49.13 21.05 -26.43
N LEU A 346 -50.14 21.44 -25.65
CA LEU A 346 -49.96 21.84 -24.24
C LEU A 346 -49.44 20.68 -23.39
N LEU A 347 -49.96 19.46 -23.59
CA LEU A 347 -49.47 18.27 -22.92
C LEU A 347 -48.01 17.98 -23.29
N ALA A 348 -47.63 18.09 -24.57
CA ALA A 348 -46.24 17.90 -25.02
C ALA A 348 -45.28 18.87 -24.33
N GLU A 349 -45.66 20.13 -24.19
CA GLU A 349 -44.84 21.16 -23.55
C GLU A 349 -44.66 20.89 -22.06
N LEU A 350 -45.72 20.50 -21.37
CA LEU A 350 -45.68 20.15 -19.95
C LEU A 350 -44.85 18.89 -19.71
N LEU A 351 -45.06 17.83 -20.49
CA LEU A 351 -44.27 16.60 -20.43
C LEU A 351 -42.79 16.88 -20.70
N ARG A 352 -42.46 17.71 -21.70
CA ARG A 352 -41.08 18.08 -22.00
C ARG A 352 -40.42 18.84 -20.85
N LYS A 353 -41.13 19.78 -20.21
CA LYS A 353 -40.64 20.47 -19.00
C LYS A 353 -40.41 19.49 -17.86
N ASP A 354 -41.29 18.51 -17.69
CA ASP A 354 -41.15 17.49 -16.66
C ASP A 354 -39.98 16.54 -16.94
N VAL A 355 -39.78 16.13 -18.20
CA VAL A 355 -38.60 15.35 -18.62
C VAL A 355 -37.30 16.08 -18.28
N LEU A 356 -37.24 17.38 -18.56
CA LEU A 356 -36.05 18.20 -18.33
C LEU A 356 -35.80 18.48 -16.85
N SER A 357 -36.87 18.66 -16.07
CA SER A 357 -36.79 18.89 -14.61
C SER A 357 -36.61 17.59 -13.82
N GLY A 358 -36.79 16.41 -14.44
CA GLY A 358 -36.70 15.11 -13.78
C GLY A 358 -37.89 14.80 -12.87
N ARG A 359 -39.03 15.48 -13.06
CA ARG A 359 -40.27 15.15 -12.35
C ARG A 359 -40.78 13.79 -12.79
N ASP A 360 -41.43 13.08 -11.87
CA ASP A 360 -42.00 11.75 -12.14
C ASP A 360 -43.14 11.86 -13.15
N ILE A 361 -42.86 11.47 -14.39
CA ILE A 361 -43.80 11.49 -15.52
C ILE A 361 -44.95 10.49 -15.30
N GLY A 362 -44.74 9.45 -14.48
CA GLY A 362 -45.80 8.49 -14.14
C GLY A 362 -47.03 9.16 -13.52
N ARG A 363 -46.87 10.33 -12.89
CA ARG A 363 -47.96 11.14 -12.35
C ARG A 363 -48.97 11.61 -13.40
N TRP A 364 -48.50 11.88 -14.62
CA TRP A 364 -49.36 12.27 -15.74
C TRP A 364 -50.31 11.16 -16.16
N TYR A 365 -49.93 9.90 -15.96
CA TYR A 365 -50.81 8.76 -16.24
C TYR A 365 -52.09 8.83 -15.40
N ASN A 366 -51.96 9.14 -14.11
CA ASN A 366 -53.10 9.29 -13.21
C ASN A 366 -53.92 10.55 -13.53
N ALA A 367 -53.26 11.65 -13.87
CA ALA A 367 -53.92 12.90 -14.23
C ALA A 367 -54.79 12.77 -15.50
N ILE A 368 -54.27 12.16 -16.57
CA ILE A 368 -55.05 11.93 -17.81
C ILE A 368 -56.20 10.96 -17.57
N ASN A 369 -55.99 9.92 -16.76
CA ASN A 369 -57.05 8.99 -16.39
C ASN A 369 -58.19 9.66 -15.59
N ARG A 370 -57.88 10.64 -14.73
CA ARG A 370 -58.89 11.43 -14.01
C ARG A 370 -59.77 12.24 -14.97
N ILE A 371 -59.19 12.78 -16.04
CA ILE A 371 -59.90 13.52 -17.08
C ILE A 371 -60.79 12.58 -17.91
N ARG A 372 -60.29 11.38 -18.26
CA ARG A 372 -61.06 10.35 -19.00
C ARG A 372 -62.40 9.98 -18.35
N PHE A 373 -62.49 9.96 -17.03
CA PHE A 373 -63.75 9.63 -16.36
C PHE A 373 -64.79 10.75 -16.39
N ALA A 374 -64.33 12.00 -16.42
CA ALA A 374 -65.23 13.15 -16.50
C ALA A 374 -65.82 13.31 -17.91
N ASP A 375 -65.12 12.84 -18.93
CA ASP A 375 -65.54 12.93 -20.32
C ASP A 375 -65.24 11.63 -21.10
N THR A 376 -66.30 10.88 -21.37
CA THR A 376 -66.25 9.57 -22.05
C THR A 376 -66.27 9.68 -23.58
N GLY A 377 -66.43 10.87 -24.15
CA GLY A 377 -66.58 11.08 -25.59
C GLY A 377 -65.29 11.10 -26.40
N ARG A 378 -64.13 11.30 -25.76
CA ARG A 378 -62.85 11.66 -26.42
C ARG A 378 -61.77 10.57 -26.34
N SER A 379 -62.13 9.33 -26.69
CA SER A 379 -61.26 8.16 -26.56
C SER A 379 -59.96 8.23 -27.37
N THR A 380 -59.96 8.90 -28.52
CA THR A 380 -58.77 9.06 -29.39
C THR A 380 -57.74 10.01 -28.76
N LEU A 381 -58.16 11.21 -28.34
CA LEU A 381 -57.30 12.20 -27.69
C LEU A 381 -56.63 11.62 -26.43
N LEU A 382 -57.37 10.84 -25.65
CA LEU A 382 -56.87 10.22 -24.43
C LEU A 382 -55.87 9.09 -24.72
N HIS A 383 -56.10 8.27 -25.74
CA HIS A 383 -55.09 7.30 -26.19
C HIS A 383 -53.82 7.97 -26.71
N GLN A 384 -53.95 9.06 -27.47
CA GLN A 384 -52.79 9.84 -27.93
C GLN A 384 -52.04 10.46 -26.76
N SER A 385 -52.75 10.99 -25.77
CA SER A 385 -52.17 11.51 -24.52
C SER A 385 -51.40 10.43 -23.76
N GLN A 386 -51.95 9.23 -23.65
CA GLN A 386 -51.27 8.09 -23.01
C GLN A 386 -50.03 7.64 -23.79
N ALA A 387 -50.08 7.61 -25.13
CA ALA A 387 -48.92 7.31 -25.96
C ALA A 387 -47.80 8.35 -25.75
N MET A 388 -48.15 9.65 -25.70
CA MET A 388 -47.18 10.72 -25.42
C MET A 388 -46.55 10.61 -24.03
N ILE A 389 -47.33 10.20 -23.01
CA ILE A 389 -46.78 9.92 -21.68
C ILE A 389 -45.80 8.75 -21.74
N GLY A 390 -46.13 7.68 -22.48
CA GLY A 390 -45.23 6.55 -22.71
C GLY A 390 -43.91 6.96 -23.36
N ASP A 391 -43.97 7.77 -24.42
CA ASP A 391 -42.79 8.32 -25.10
C ASP A 391 -41.97 9.22 -24.18
N ALA A 392 -42.62 10.06 -23.36
CA ALA A 392 -41.96 10.93 -22.40
C ALA A 392 -41.25 10.12 -21.29
N ILE A 393 -41.88 9.05 -20.77
CA ILE A 393 -41.24 8.10 -19.83
C ILE A 393 -40.00 7.47 -20.46
N GLN A 394 -40.10 6.99 -21.70
CA GLN A 394 -38.95 6.43 -22.42
C GLN A 394 -37.84 7.46 -22.60
N GLN A 395 -38.17 8.69 -23.01
CA GLN A 395 -37.20 9.78 -23.14
C GLN A 395 -36.51 10.11 -21.81
N GLN A 396 -37.24 10.13 -20.70
CA GLN A 396 -36.65 10.32 -19.36
C GLN A 396 -35.69 9.21 -19.00
N ILE A 397 -36.05 7.95 -19.25
CA ILE A 397 -35.18 6.79 -19.00
C ILE A 397 -33.89 6.92 -19.82
N TYR A 398 -33.99 7.21 -21.12
CA TYR A 398 -32.81 7.43 -21.97
C TYR A 398 -31.95 8.61 -21.50
N MET A 399 -32.57 9.73 -21.12
CA MET A 399 -31.84 10.90 -20.61
C MET A 399 -31.12 10.59 -19.30
N ASN A 400 -31.74 9.83 -18.39
CA ASN A 400 -31.12 9.39 -17.15
C ASN A 400 -29.96 8.44 -17.44
N MET A 401 -30.14 7.45 -18.33
CA MET A 401 -29.07 6.55 -18.76
C MET A 401 -27.88 7.29 -19.38
N ILE A 402 -28.12 8.32 -20.20
CA ILE A 402 -27.05 9.14 -20.79
C ILE A 402 -26.31 9.94 -19.69
N LYS A 403 -27.04 10.51 -18.72
CA LYS A 403 -26.43 11.23 -17.58
C LYS A 403 -25.57 10.30 -16.72
N GLU A 404 -26.11 9.14 -16.35
CA GLU A 404 -25.40 8.11 -15.57
C GLU A 404 -24.16 7.60 -16.32
N ARG A 405 -24.30 7.29 -17.62
CA ARG A 405 -23.17 6.88 -18.47
C ARG A 405 -22.08 7.95 -18.52
N LYS A 406 -22.44 9.22 -18.70
CA LYS A 406 -21.46 10.32 -18.67
C LYS A 406 -20.72 10.42 -17.33
N GLN A 407 -21.40 10.19 -16.21
CA GLN A 407 -20.74 10.17 -14.90
C GLN A 407 -19.78 8.98 -14.76
N ILE A 408 -20.18 7.80 -15.24
CA ILE A 408 -19.31 6.62 -15.26
C ILE A 408 -18.08 6.87 -16.15
N ASP A 409 -18.26 7.43 -17.35
CA ASP A 409 -17.16 7.72 -18.26
C ASP A 409 -16.16 8.73 -17.65
N LEU A 410 -16.66 9.76 -16.96
CA LEU A 410 -15.83 10.72 -16.22
C LEU A 410 -15.08 10.06 -15.06
N LEU A 411 -15.74 9.15 -14.32
CA LEU A 411 -15.09 8.40 -13.25
C LEU A 411 -13.96 7.54 -13.81
N ILE A 412 -14.22 6.73 -14.84
CA ILE A 412 -13.20 5.88 -15.47
C ILE A 412 -12.02 6.71 -15.98
N SER A 413 -12.27 7.85 -16.63
CA SER A 413 -11.22 8.77 -17.08
C SER A 413 -10.38 9.28 -15.90
N ALA A 414 -11.02 9.71 -14.80
CA ALA A 414 -10.32 10.16 -13.60
C ALA A 414 -9.46 9.04 -12.99
N GLN A 415 -9.99 7.81 -12.88
CA GLN A 415 -9.26 6.67 -12.33
C GLN A 415 -8.00 6.35 -13.17
N GLN A 416 -8.12 6.38 -14.51
CA GLN A 416 -6.99 6.17 -15.42
C GLN A 416 -5.91 7.26 -15.30
N GLU A 417 -6.31 8.53 -15.20
CA GLU A 417 -5.37 9.64 -15.02
C GLU A 417 -4.65 9.55 -13.64
N LEU A 418 -5.37 9.15 -12.58
CA LEU A 418 -4.80 9.02 -11.24
C LEU A 418 -3.78 7.87 -11.17
N ILE A 419 -4.13 6.67 -11.65
CA ILE A 419 -3.26 5.49 -11.50
C ILE A 419 -1.98 5.59 -12.35
N THR A 420 -1.99 6.43 -13.39
CA THR A 420 -0.82 6.72 -14.23
C THR A 420 0.04 7.88 -13.71
N SER A 421 -0.35 8.49 -12.60
CA SER A 421 0.39 9.58 -11.96
C SER A 421 1.41 9.03 -10.96
N PHE A 422 2.68 9.03 -11.39
CA PHE A 422 3.81 8.46 -10.66
C PHE A 422 4.63 9.47 -9.85
N LYS A 423 4.23 10.75 -9.84
CA LYS A 423 4.88 11.84 -9.11
C LYS A 423 3.84 12.59 -8.31
N MET A 424 4.23 13.07 -7.12
CA MET A 424 3.31 13.80 -6.23
C MET A 424 2.70 15.04 -6.91
N ASP A 425 3.51 15.87 -7.55
CA ASP A 425 3.04 17.10 -8.21
C ASP A 425 1.99 16.80 -9.30
N THR A 426 2.25 15.78 -10.13
CA THR A 426 1.33 15.35 -11.18
C THR A 426 0.04 14.76 -10.59
N LEU A 427 0.15 13.95 -9.54
CA LEU A 427 -1.00 13.37 -8.85
C LEU A 427 -1.92 14.47 -8.30
N VAL A 428 -1.34 15.50 -7.66
CA VAL A 428 -2.09 16.64 -7.11
C VAL A 428 -2.83 17.41 -8.21
N GLU A 429 -2.19 17.67 -9.35
CA GLU A 429 -2.82 18.35 -10.49
C GLU A 429 -3.99 17.55 -11.06
N VAL A 430 -3.78 16.25 -11.31
CA VAL A 430 -4.81 15.34 -11.83
C VAL A 430 -5.97 15.23 -10.86
N MET A 431 -5.70 15.12 -9.55
CA MET A 431 -6.74 15.08 -8.52
C MET A 431 -7.63 16.33 -8.58
N ARG A 432 -7.03 17.52 -8.59
CA ARG A 432 -7.77 18.80 -8.65
C ARG A 432 -8.72 18.83 -9.85
N ASP A 433 -8.21 18.53 -11.04
CA ASP A 433 -8.97 18.68 -12.28
C ASP A 433 -10.04 17.58 -12.43
N SER A 434 -9.69 16.34 -12.09
CA SER A 434 -10.60 15.20 -12.13
C SER A 434 -11.74 15.32 -11.12
N PHE A 435 -11.43 15.68 -9.88
CA PHE A 435 -12.44 15.74 -8.81
C PHE A 435 -13.41 16.90 -9.07
N TYR A 436 -12.92 18.03 -9.61
CA TYR A 436 -13.77 19.13 -10.02
C TYR A 436 -14.74 18.75 -11.16
N ARG A 437 -14.28 18.01 -12.19
CA ARG A 437 -15.14 17.49 -13.27
C ARG A 437 -16.25 16.57 -12.75
N LEU A 438 -15.99 15.84 -11.67
CA LEU A 438 -16.95 14.97 -10.98
C LEU A 438 -17.89 15.72 -10.02
N GLY A 439 -17.75 17.05 -9.90
CA GLY A 439 -18.62 17.91 -9.09
C GLY A 439 -18.18 18.06 -7.63
N MET A 440 -16.99 17.57 -7.27
CA MET A 440 -16.42 17.76 -5.94
C MET A 440 -15.78 19.14 -5.84
N LYS A 441 -16.31 19.99 -4.95
CA LYS A 441 -15.89 21.40 -4.88
C LYS A 441 -14.76 21.65 -3.91
N GLY A 442 -14.77 21.02 -2.74
CA GLY A 442 -13.76 21.20 -1.70
C GLY A 442 -13.09 19.88 -1.37
N VAL A 443 -11.76 19.81 -1.44
CA VAL A 443 -11.00 18.59 -1.13
C VAL A 443 -9.66 18.93 -0.53
N VAL A 444 -9.24 18.16 0.47
CA VAL A 444 -7.92 18.23 1.10
C VAL A 444 -7.31 16.84 1.15
N LEU A 445 -6.04 16.74 0.72
CA LEU A 445 -5.21 15.55 0.86
C LEU A 445 -4.23 15.76 2.02
N CYS A 446 -4.32 14.90 3.02
CA CYS A 446 -3.43 14.87 4.16
C CYS A 446 -2.61 13.57 4.14
N ILE A 447 -1.32 13.66 4.46
CA ILE A 447 -0.40 12.53 4.54
C ILE A 447 0.08 12.40 5.98
N TYR A 448 0.12 11.18 6.50
CA TYR A 448 0.62 10.94 7.85
C TYR A 448 2.13 11.17 7.93
N ASP A 449 2.58 11.86 8.99
CA ASP A 449 4.03 12.06 9.20
C ASP A 449 4.73 10.73 9.57
N ASP A 450 4.02 9.87 10.30
CA ASP A 450 4.46 8.53 10.66
C ASP A 450 3.33 7.53 10.40
N PRO A 451 3.43 6.72 9.32
CA PRO A 451 2.48 5.65 9.01
C PRO A 451 2.21 4.67 10.16
N LEU A 452 3.19 4.43 11.04
CA LEU A 452 3.05 3.52 12.19
C LEU A 452 2.25 4.16 13.34
N ASN A 453 2.17 5.49 13.36
CA ASN A 453 1.45 6.28 14.35
C ASN A 453 0.47 7.25 13.68
N ALA A 454 -0.27 6.76 12.69
CA ALA A 454 -1.16 7.54 11.83
C ALA A 454 -2.18 8.43 12.59
N ALA A 455 -2.58 8.07 13.81
CA ALA A 455 -3.49 8.88 14.63
C ALA A 455 -2.85 10.05 15.38
N LYS A 456 -1.55 10.33 15.20
CA LYS A 456 -0.86 11.42 15.92
C LYS A 456 -0.83 12.71 15.13
N SER A 457 -0.22 12.69 13.95
CA SER A 457 0.00 13.90 13.16
C SER A 457 0.03 13.63 11.65
N ALA A 458 -0.35 14.66 10.90
CA ALA A 458 -0.33 14.69 9.45
C ALA A 458 0.10 16.07 8.96
N HIS A 459 0.46 16.16 7.69
CA HIS A 459 0.64 17.42 6.97
C HIS A 459 -0.22 17.42 5.70
N ILE A 460 -0.56 18.62 5.21
CA ILE A 460 -1.34 18.78 3.98
C ILE A 460 -0.40 18.63 2.79
N ALA A 461 -0.73 17.73 1.88
CA ALA A 461 -0.05 17.61 0.59
C ALA A 461 -0.68 18.54 -0.46
N THR A 462 -2.02 18.68 -0.44
CA THR A 462 -2.72 19.65 -1.28
C THR A 462 -4.12 19.96 -0.75
N ALA A 463 -4.64 21.14 -1.10
CA ALA A 463 -6.00 21.54 -0.84
C ALA A 463 -6.55 22.32 -2.04
N PHE A 464 -7.81 22.05 -2.43
CA PHE A 464 -8.47 22.75 -3.53
C PHE A 464 -9.93 23.07 -3.25
N LYS A 465 -10.38 24.21 -3.80
CA LYS A 465 -11.73 24.76 -3.74
C LYS A 465 -12.16 25.20 -5.14
N ASN A 466 -13.31 24.71 -5.61
CA ASN A 466 -13.87 24.96 -6.93
C ASN A 466 -12.85 24.80 -8.08
N GLY A 467 -12.05 23.73 -8.03
CA GLY A 467 -11.04 23.42 -9.04
C GLY A 467 -9.80 24.32 -9.00
N LYS A 468 -9.58 25.07 -7.90
CA LYS A 468 -8.40 25.93 -7.71
C LYS A 468 -7.68 25.57 -6.42
N ASN A 469 -6.35 25.64 -6.43
CA ASN A 469 -5.54 25.44 -5.23
C ASN A 469 -5.86 26.52 -4.20
N VAL A 470 -5.92 26.13 -2.93
CA VAL A 470 -6.07 27.06 -1.80
C VAL A 470 -4.80 27.07 -0.96
N PRO A 471 -4.38 28.23 -0.41
CA PRO A 471 -3.24 28.27 0.50
C PRO A 471 -3.49 27.39 1.74
N PHE A 472 -2.44 26.73 2.21
CA PHE A 472 -2.46 25.91 3.42
C PHE A 472 -1.14 26.05 4.18
N PRO A 473 -1.12 25.80 5.50
CA PRO A 473 0.11 25.91 6.29
C PRO A 473 1.05 24.73 6.02
N GLU A 474 2.33 25.03 5.71
CA GLU A 474 3.40 24.04 5.55
C GLU A 474 3.93 23.55 6.91
N ARG A 475 3.06 22.94 7.71
CA ARG A 475 3.41 22.38 9.02
C ARG A 475 2.60 21.11 9.29
N SER A 476 3.15 20.24 10.13
CA SER A 476 2.39 19.14 10.72
C SER A 476 1.36 19.67 11.73
N PHE A 477 0.24 18.96 11.83
CA PHE A 477 -0.85 19.25 12.75
C PHE A 477 -1.42 17.93 13.34
N PRO A 478 -2.08 17.97 14.51
CA PRO A 478 -2.71 16.78 15.08
C PRO A 478 -3.85 16.29 14.19
N THR A 479 -3.91 14.99 13.89
CA THR A 479 -4.97 14.44 13.01
C THR A 479 -6.37 14.59 13.58
N SER A 480 -6.49 14.80 14.89
CA SER A 480 -7.74 15.16 15.56
C SER A 480 -8.36 16.46 15.06
N GLU A 481 -7.57 17.38 14.50
CA GLU A 481 -8.08 18.62 13.89
C GLU A 481 -8.76 18.36 12.53
N ILE A 482 -8.50 17.20 11.91
CA ILE A 482 -8.94 16.76 10.57
C ILE A 482 -8.37 17.65 9.45
N VAL A 483 -8.72 18.94 9.44
CA VAL A 483 -8.13 19.97 8.60
C VAL A 483 -7.91 21.24 9.44
N PRO A 484 -6.71 21.85 9.41
CA PRO A 484 -6.45 23.11 10.07
C PRO A 484 -7.45 24.21 9.70
N SER A 485 -7.91 24.96 10.70
CA SER A 485 -8.93 26.00 10.53
C SER A 485 -8.54 27.13 9.56
N GLU A 486 -7.24 27.29 9.27
CA GLU A 486 -6.74 28.30 8.33
C GLU A 486 -7.00 27.96 6.86
N VAL A 487 -7.41 26.72 6.54
CA VAL A 487 -7.58 26.24 5.16
C VAL A 487 -9.01 26.49 4.66
N ASP A 488 -9.18 27.44 3.74
CA ASP A 488 -10.49 27.74 3.13
C ASP A 488 -10.79 26.80 1.94
N TYR A 489 -11.14 25.55 2.21
CA TYR A 489 -11.49 24.56 1.18
C TYR A 489 -13.00 24.39 0.95
N LEU A 490 -13.85 24.84 1.88
CA LEU A 490 -15.31 24.66 1.82
C LEU A 490 -15.96 25.70 0.91
N SER A 491 -16.87 25.28 0.02
CA SER A 491 -17.63 26.19 -0.85
C SER A 491 -18.72 26.98 -0.12
N LYS A 492 -19.16 26.51 1.05
CA LYS A 492 -20.14 27.15 1.93
C LYS A 492 -19.73 27.01 3.38
N ASP A 493 -19.98 28.04 4.19
CA ASP A 493 -19.78 27.97 5.64
C ASP A 493 -20.68 26.89 6.26
N GLY A 494 -20.11 26.08 7.15
CA GLY A 494 -20.83 24.98 7.80
C GLY A 494 -21.12 23.77 6.91
N ALA A 495 -20.52 23.69 5.72
CA ALA A 495 -20.70 22.53 4.84
C ALA A 495 -20.27 21.21 5.52
N SER A 496 -21.05 20.18 5.26
CA SER A 496 -20.77 18.81 5.68
C SER A 496 -19.53 18.26 4.99
N ILE A 497 -18.77 17.44 5.71
CA ILE A 497 -17.52 16.86 5.21
C ILE A 497 -17.50 15.34 5.35
N ILE A 498 -16.70 14.70 4.50
CA ILE A 498 -16.51 13.25 4.46
C ILE A 498 -15.02 12.97 4.60
N LEU A 499 -14.65 12.20 5.62
CA LEU A 499 -13.30 11.74 5.88
C LEU A 499 -13.11 10.33 5.31
N GLN A 500 -12.19 10.19 4.35
CA GLN A 500 -11.85 8.93 3.70
C GLN A 500 -10.38 8.57 3.98
N PRO A 501 -10.09 7.52 4.76
CA PRO A 501 -8.73 7.00 4.94
C PRO A 501 -8.08 6.57 3.63
N LEU A 502 -6.78 6.86 3.48
CA LEU A 502 -5.95 6.36 2.39
C LEU A 502 -4.99 5.30 2.92
N TYR A 503 -5.04 4.12 2.31
CA TYR A 503 -4.26 2.97 2.77
C TYR A 503 -3.91 2.03 1.63
N TYR A 504 -2.82 1.28 1.80
CA TYR A 504 -2.43 0.21 0.89
C TYR A 504 -2.18 -1.06 1.70
N ARG A 505 -3.12 -2.02 1.61
CA ARG A 505 -3.15 -3.21 2.47
C ARG A 505 -3.21 -2.83 3.97
N ASP A 506 -2.16 -3.10 4.71
CA ASP A 506 -1.99 -2.81 6.13
C ASP A 506 -1.24 -1.49 6.40
N GLU A 507 -0.76 -0.82 5.35
CA GLU A 507 -0.02 0.43 5.45
C GLU A 507 -0.95 1.66 5.40
N GLN A 508 -0.80 2.55 6.37
CA GLN A 508 -1.49 3.84 6.43
C GLN A 508 -0.73 4.87 5.59
N LEU A 509 -1.41 5.56 4.68
CA LEU A 509 -0.79 6.59 3.84
C LEU A 509 -1.20 7.99 4.26
N GLY A 510 -2.49 8.18 4.52
CA GLY A 510 -3.07 9.48 4.82
C GLY A 510 -4.58 9.44 4.86
N TYR A 511 -5.22 10.55 4.51
CA TYR A 511 -6.67 10.63 4.36
C TYR A 511 -7.05 11.77 3.41
N LEU A 512 -8.23 11.65 2.81
CA LEU A 512 -8.91 12.69 2.06
C LEU A 512 -10.05 13.26 2.88
N VAL A 513 -10.23 14.57 2.80
CA VAL A 513 -11.38 15.27 3.33
C VAL A 513 -12.12 15.91 2.17
N PHE A 514 -13.36 15.47 1.96
CA PHE A 514 -14.22 16.01 0.91
C PHE A 514 -15.30 16.89 1.51
N GLU A 515 -15.60 18.01 0.86
CA GLU A 515 -16.88 18.69 1.02
C GLU A 515 -17.98 17.83 0.38
N GLN A 516 -19.08 17.61 1.10
CA GLN A 516 -20.23 16.88 0.60
C GLN A 516 -21.01 17.73 -0.42
N THR A 517 -20.60 17.68 -1.68
CA THR A 517 -21.28 18.36 -2.79
C THR A 517 -21.99 17.42 -3.75
N VAL A 518 -21.64 16.13 -3.72
CA VAL A 518 -22.20 15.09 -4.59
C VAL A 518 -22.91 14.07 -3.72
N SER A 519 -24.07 13.60 -4.17
CA SER A 519 -24.91 12.68 -3.40
C SER A 519 -24.59 11.20 -3.66
N ALA A 520 -23.70 10.90 -4.63
CA ALA A 520 -23.26 9.55 -4.96
C ALA A 520 -22.06 9.16 -4.08
N GLY A 521 -22.31 8.40 -3.01
CA GLY A 521 -21.29 7.96 -2.05
C GLY A 521 -20.14 7.19 -2.70
N MET A 522 -20.46 6.39 -3.74
CA MET A 522 -19.51 5.53 -4.46
C MET A 522 -18.35 6.34 -5.06
N LEU A 523 -18.60 7.57 -5.52
CA LEU A 523 -17.54 8.40 -6.10
C LEU A 523 -16.46 8.72 -5.07
N TYR A 524 -16.81 9.01 -3.82
CA TYR A 524 -15.82 9.32 -2.79
C TYR A 524 -14.95 8.12 -2.45
N GLU A 525 -15.54 6.92 -2.38
CA GLU A 525 -14.82 5.69 -2.03
C GLU A 525 -13.95 5.17 -3.17
N SER A 526 -14.48 5.17 -4.40
CA SER A 526 -13.73 4.76 -5.59
C SER A 526 -12.51 5.68 -5.79
N LEU A 527 -12.68 7.00 -5.65
CA LEU A 527 -11.56 7.93 -5.81
C LEU A 527 -10.55 7.83 -4.66
N ALA A 528 -10.99 7.62 -3.41
CA ALA A 528 -10.05 7.40 -2.30
C ALA A 528 -9.21 6.12 -2.49
N THR A 529 -9.82 5.05 -3.03
CA THR A 529 -9.12 3.81 -3.37
C THR A 529 -8.07 4.03 -4.45
N GLU A 530 -8.42 4.76 -5.51
CA GLU A 530 -7.47 5.09 -6.58
C GLU A 530 -6.34 6.00 -6.09
N VAL A 531 -6.67 7.06 -5.34
CA VAL A 531 -5.65 7.95 -4.77
C VAL A 531 -4.72 7.18 -3.84
N SER A 532 -5.22 6.24 -3.04
CA SER A 532 -4.36 5.39 -2.20
C SER A 532 -3.33 4.63 -3.02
N SER A 533 -3.78 4.03 -4.14
CA SER A 533 -2.91 3.25 -5.04
C SER A 533 -1.90 4.14 -5.76
N ALA A 534 -2.35 5.27 -6.31
CA ALA A 534 -1.49 6.24 -7.00
C ALA A 534 -0.48 6.89 -6.05
N LEU A 535 -0.92 7.29 -4.85
CA LEU A 535 -0.07 7.86 -3.80
C LEU A 535 1.02 6.88 -3.38
N LYS A 536 0.68 5.59 -3.18
CA LYS A 536 1.69 4.57 -2.89
C LYS A 536 2.70 4.44 -4.02
N GLY A 537 2.24 4.45 -5.28
CA GLY A 537 3.10 4.44 -6.46
C GLY A 537 4.07 5.62 -6.49
N ALA A 538 3.57 6.84 -6.28
CA ALA A 538 4.39 8.05 -6.24
C ALA A 538 5.43 8.01 -5.10
N LEU A 539 5.03 7.63 -3.89
CA LEU A 539 5.93 7.50 -2.74
C LEU A 539 7.02 6.43 -2.96
N LEU A 540 6.70 5.33 -3.65
CA LEU A 540 7.68 4.29 -3.98
C LEU A 540 8.69 4.79 -5.01
N ILE A 541 8.26 5.54 -6.02
CA ILE A 541 9.14 6.09 -7.05
C ILE A 541 10.07 7.14 -6.46
N ASP A 542 9.58 8.03 -5.59
CA ASP A 542 10.43 8.99 -4.88
C ASP A 542 11.53 8.26 -4.08
N ARG A 543 11.18 7.18 -3.36
CA ARG A 543 12.16 6.34 -2.64
C ARG A 543 13.17 5.68 -3.56
N ILE A 544 12.75 5.22 -4.75
CA ILE A 544 13.66 4.62 -5.74
C ILE A 544 14.61 5.68 -6.27
N MET A 545 14.12 6.86 -6.65
CA MET A 545 14.95 7.97 -7.14
C MET A 545 15.96 8.42 -6.09
N ASP A 546 15.56 8.52 -4.82
CA ASP A 546 16.48 8.82 -3.72
C ASP A 546 17.52 7.71 -3.51
N ALA A 547 17.12 6.44 -3.61
CA ALA A 547 18.04 5.31 -3.50
C ALA A 547 19.05 5.28 -4.66
N GLU A 548 18.61 5.54 -5.89
CA GLU A 548 19.47 5.66 -7.07
C GLU A 548 20.49 6.79 -6.90
N LYS A 549 20.05 7.98 -6.50
CA LYS A 549 20.95 9.12 -6.23
C LYS A 549 21.99 8.79 -5.16
N ASN A 550 21.57 8.13 -4.07
CA ASN A 550 22.47 7.68 -3.02
C ASN A 550 23.47 6.62 -3.51
N LEU A 551 23.03 5.72 -4.39
CA LEU A 551 23.88 4.69 -5.01
C LEU A 551 24.92 5.33 -5.95
N GLU A 552 24.51 6.29 -6.78
CA GLU A 552 25.41 7.05 -7.64
C GLU A 552 26.49 7.78 -6.81
N GLU A 553 26.11 8.42 -5.70
CA GLU A 553 27.07 9.11 -4.83
C GLU A 553 28.07 8.12 -4.20
N ARG A 554 27.60 6.94 -3.77
CA ARG A 554 28.47 5.88 -3.23
C ARG A 554 29.42 5.34 -4.30
N ASN A 555 28.93 5.07 -5.51
CA ASN A 555 29.75 4.62 -6.63
C ASN A 555 30.82 5.66 -6.96
N ARG A 556 30.48 6.95 -6.98
CA ARG A 556 31.46 8.02 -7.22
C ARG A 556 32.55 8.07 -6.14
N LYS A 557 32.20 7.82 -4.87
CA LYS A 557 33.17 7.73 -3.76
C LYS A 557 34.10 6.51 -3.91
N ILE A 558 33.57 5.36 -4.33
CA ILE A 558 34.38 4.16 -4.59
C ILE A 558 35.36 4.42 -5.73
N GLU A 559 34.91 5.03 -6.84
CA GLU A 559 35.78 5.35 -7.99
C GLU A 559 36.95 6.26 -7.57
N ALA A 560 36.66 7.28 -6.76
CA ALA A 560 37.66 8.20 -6.23
C ALA A 560 38.69 7.54 -5.31
N LEU A 561 38.38 6.37 -4.72
CA LEU A 561 39.31 5.59 -3.89
C LEU A 561 40.10 4.55 -4.71
N VAL A 562 39.44 3.88 -5.66
CA VAL A 562 40.08 2.82 -6.46
C VAL A 562 41.11 3.39 -7.43
N ARG A 563 40.87 4.58 -7.99
CA ARG A 563 41.77 5.16 -9.00
C ARG A 563 43.16 5.52 -8.43
N PRO A 564 43.30 6.24 -7.30
CA PRO A 564 44.61 6.44 -6.66
C PRO A 564 45.26 5.12 -6.18
N MET A 565 44.45 4.12 -5.82
CA MET A 565 44.95 2.80 -5.44
C MET A 565 45.59 2.08 -6.63
N MET A 566 44.99 2.16 -7.83
CA MET A 566 45.59 1.64 -9.06
C MET A 566 46.90 2.34 -9.41
N ASP A 567 46.96 3.67 -9.30
CA ASP A 567 48.19 4.43 -9.53
C ASP A 567 49.29 3.97 -8.55
N SER A 568 48.93 3.73 -7.29
CA SER A 568 49.85 3.21 -6.27
C SER A 568 50.33 1.80 -6.61
N ILE A 569 49.43 0.90 -7.03
CA ILE A 569 49.79 -0.46 -7.46
C ILE A 569 50.78 -0.40 -8.64
N GLN A 570 50.50 0.41 -9.66
CA GLN A 570 51.42 0.58 -10.80
C GLN A 570 52.78 1.11 -10.36
N SER A 571 52.81 2.09 -9.45
CA SER A 571 54.06 2.62 -8.90
C SER A 571 54.85 1.56 -8.14
N VAL A 572 54.21 0.74 -7.31
CA VAL A 572 54.88 -0.33 -6.55
C VAL A 572 55.43 -1.38 -7.52
N THR A 573 54.63 -1.84 -8.49
CA THR A 573 55.06 -2.82 -9.51
C THR A 573 56.29 -2.33 -10.28
N LYS A 574 56.33 -1.04 -10.64
CA LYS A 574 57.49 -0.43 -11.30
C LYS A 574 58.73 -0.45 -10.40
N VAL A 575 58.60 0.02 -9.15
CA VAL A 575 59.72 0.04 -8.19
C VAL A 575 60.24 -1.37 -7.90
N THR A 576 59.37 -2.37 -7.79
CA THR A 576 59.79 -3.76 -7.59
C THR A 576 60.56 -4.33 -8.77
N ALA A 577 60.20 -3.93 -10.01
CA ALA A 577 60.92 -4.34 -11.21
C ALA A 577 62.32 -3.70 -11.28
N GLU A 578 62.42 -2.40 -10.97
CA GLU A 578 63.72 -1.70 -10.88
C GLU A 578 64.60 -2.32 -9.78
N GLN A 579 64.03 -2.66 -8.62
CA GLN A 579 64.77 -3.33 -7.55
C GLN A 579 65.27 -4.73 -7.95
N HIS A 580 64.47 -5.49 -8.71
CA HIS A 580 64.90 -6.78 -9.25
C HIS A 580 66.18 -6.66 -10.10
N GLU A 581 66.25 -5.66 -10.97
CA GLU A 581 67.43 -5.41 -11.81
C GLU A 581 68.66 -5.08 -10.95
N THR A 582 68.52 -4.18 -9.98
CA THR A 582 69.64 -3.82 -9.08
C THR A 582 70.13 -5.00 -8.22
N ILE A 583 69.23 -5.91 -7.83
CA ILE A 583 69.61 -7.10 -7.05
C ILE A 583 70.32 -8.13 -7.94
N ALA A 584 69.94 -8.25 -9.21
CA ALA A 584 70.65 -9.11 -10.15
C ALA A 584 72.11 -8.65 -10.35
N GLU A 585 72.34 -7.34 -10.47
CA GLU A 585 73.70 -6.76 -10.50
C GLU A 585 74.48 -7.06 -9.22
N LEU A 586 73.83 -6.94 -8.05
CA LEU A 586 74.45 -7.20 -6.76
C LEU A 586 74.79 -8.70 -6.58
N GLU A 587 73.96 -9.60 -7.12
CA GLU A 587 74.25 -11.03 -7.14
C GLU A 587 75.48 -11.34 -8.01
N GLU A 588 75.59 -10.73 -9.19
CA GLU A 588 76.76 -10.89 -10.05
C GLU A 588 78.04 -10.39 -9.35
N LEU A 589 77.99 -9.19 -8.76
CA LEU A 589 79.13 -8.62 -8.02
C LEU A 589 79.52 -9.49 -6.82
N ASN A 590 78.55 -10.04 -6.09
CA ASN A 590 78.82 -10.96 -4.99
C ASN A 590 79.47 -12.27 -5.49
N GLN A 591 79.03 -12.82 -6.63
CA GLN A 591 79.67 -14.00 -7.22
C GLN A 591 81.12 -13.72 -7.65
N GLN A 592 81.38 -12.55 -8.25
CA GLN A 592 82.75 -12.13 -8.59
C GLN A 592 83.62 -12.03 -7.34
N SER A 593 83.07 -11.47 -6.25
CA SER A 593 83.77 -11.31 -4.98
C SER A 593 84.09 -12.65 -4.31
N ILE A 594 83.18 -13.63 -4.38
CA ILE A 594 83.42 -15.01 -3.91
C ILE A 594 84.56 -15.66 -4.70
N ARG A 595 84.60 -15.49 -6.02
CA ARG A 595 85.68 -16.03 -6.86
C ARG A 595 87.02 -15.40 -6.50
N ALA A 596 87.07 -14.07 -6.37
CA ALA A 596 88.28 -13.34 -6.00
C ALA A 596 88.81 -13.75 -4.61
N ALA A 597 87.91 -13.94 -3.62
CA ALA A 597 88.28 -14.46 -2.31
C ALA A 597 88.87 -15.88 -2.38
N GLY A 598 88.31 -16.74 -3.25
CA GLY A 598 88.82 -18.08 -3.51
C GLY A 598 90.24 -18.08 -4.10
N GLU A 599 90.48 -17.24 -5.11
CA GLU A 599 91.81 -17.05 -5.71
C GLU A 599 92.82 -16.51 -4.69
N MET A 600 92.43 -15.52 -3.88
CA MET A 600 93.27 -14.98 -2.80
C MET A 600 93.63 -16.06 -1.76
N SER A 601 92.70 -16.97 -1.45
CA SER A 601 92.96 -18.12 -0.58
C SER A 601 94.01 -19.06 -1.16
N SER A 602 93.91 -19.35 -2.46
CA SER A 602 94.88 -20.18 -3.16
C SER A 602 96.27 -19.54 -3.17
N ASN A 603 96.36 -18.25 -3.53
CA ASN A 603 97.62 -17.51 -3.60
C ASN A 603 98.30 -17.38 -2.23
N THR A 604 97.52 -17.14 -1.16
CA THR A 604 98.07 -17.08 0.20
C THR A 604 98.61 -18.43 0.67
N LYS A 605 97.95 -19.54 0.29
CA LYS A 605 98.43 -20.90 0.58
C LYS A 605 99.74 -21.22 -0.17
N GLU A 606 99.83 -20.87 -1.45
CA GLU A 606 101.05 -21.05 -2.24
C GLU A 606 102.22 -20.20 -1.69
N LEU A 607 101.94 -18.98 -1.24
CA LEU A 607 102.92 -18.12 -0.61
C LEU A 607 103.42 -18.70 0.72
N ALA A 608 102.52 -19.27 1.53
CA ALA A 608 102.87 -19.98 2.77
C ALA A 608 103.82 -21.17 2.50
N GLU A 609 103.52 -21.98 1.48
CA GLU A 609 104.38 -23.11 1.08
C GLU A 609 105.76 -22.65 0.58
N THR A 610 105.80 -21.57 -0.20
CA THR A 610 107.04 -20.99 -0.70
C THR A 610 107.92 -20.45 0.44
N LEU A 611 107.32 -19.78 1.42
CA LEU A 611 108.03 -19.31 2.61
C LEU A 611 108.59 -20.46 3.43
N LYS A 612 107.83 -21.56 3.58
CA LYS A 612 108.32 -22.75 4.27
C LYS A 612 109.57 -23.33 3.60
N LYS A 613 109.54 -23.50 2.26
CA LYS A 613 110.71 -23.94 1.49
C LYS A 613 111.89 -22.98 1.60
N THR A 614 111.62 -21.67 1.62
CA THR A 614 112.66 -20.64 1.80
C THR A 614 113.30 -20.73 3.18
N GLY A 615 112.50 -20.97 4.23
CA GLY A 615 113.00 -21.22 5.58
C GLY A 615 113.88 -22.47 5.69
N GLU A 616 113.52 -23.55 5.01
CA GLU A 616 114.34 -24.77 4.93
C GLU A 616 115.71 -24.50 4.27
N LEU A 617 115.73 -23.73 3.17
CA LEU A 617 116.98 -23.33 2.51
C LEU A 617 117.87 -22.46 3.40
N VAL A 618 117.29 -21.48 4.10
CA VAL A 618 118.04 -20.60 5.02
C VAL A 618 118.62 -21.39 6.19
N THR A 619 117.89 -22.40 6.69
CA THR A 619 118.40 -23.33 7.71
C THR A 619 119.59 -24.12 7.17
N GLY A 620 119.50 -24.64 5.94
CA GLY A 620 120.63 -25.30 5.29
C GLY A 620 121.86 -24.40 5.08
N ILE A 621 121.67 -23.09 4.86
CA ILE A 621 122.79 -22.12 4.82
C ILE A 621 123.44 -21.99 6.20
N ASP A 622 122.66 -21.95 7.28
CA ASP A 622 123.20 -21.90 8.64
C ASP A 622 124.04 -23.16 8.97
N ASP A 623 123.54 -24.34 8.58
CA ASP A 623 124.25 -25.62 8.73
C ASP A 623 125.58 -25.63 7.96
N ILE A 624 125.58 -25.22 6.68
CA ILE A 624 126.79 -25.11 5.86
C ILE A 624 127.77 -24.11 6.50
N THR A 625 127.26 -22.99 7.00
CA THR A 625 128.06 -21.94 7.64
C THR A 625 128.74 -22.44 8.90
N GLU A 626 128.08 -23.30 9.69
CA GLU A 626 128.65 -23.95 10.86
C GLU A 626 129.82 -24.87 10.48
N VAL A 627 129.67 -25.67 9.43
CA VAL A 627 130.75 -26.52 8.90
C VAL A 627 131.92 -25.68 8.40
N ILE A 628 131.67 -24.61 7.64
CA ILE A 628 132.71 -23.69 7.15
C ILE A 628 133.48 -23.08 8.33
N ASN A 629 132.78 -22.67 9.38
CA ASN A 629 133.40 -22.12 10.58
C ASN A 629 134.32 -23.14 11.29
N VAL A 630 133.89 -24.41 11.41
CA VAL A 630 134.71 -25.50 11.97
C VAL A 630 135.94 -25.78 11.10
N VAL A 631 135.78 -25.83 9.77
CA VAL A 631 136.89 -26.01 8.82
C VAL A 631 137.88 -24.85 8.91
N ALA A 632 137.39 -23.61 9.02
CA ALA A 632 138.24 -22.43 9.18
C ALA A 632 139.01 -22.43 10.51
N ILE A 633 138.41 -22.92 11.60
CA ILE A 633 139.09 -23.13 12.89
C ILE A 633 140.21 -24.17 12.76
N ASN A 634 139.92 -25.32 12.15
CA ASN A 634 140.91 -26.38 11.94
C ASN A 634 142.05 -25.92 11.02
N ALA A 635 141.74 -25.17 9.96
CA ALA A 635 142.74 -24.55 9.08
C ALA A 635 143.59 -23.50 9.82
N SER A 636 143.00 -22.70 10.70
CA SER A 636 143.74 -21.75 11.55
C SER A 636 144.70 -22.47 12.51
N ILE A 637 144.27 -23.60 13.11
CA ILE A 637 145.11 -24.42 13.99
C ILE A 637 146.28 -25.05 13.22
N GLN A 638 146.03 -25.61 12.03
CA GLN A 638 147.09 -26.16 11.18
C GLN A 638 148.06 -25.08 10.71
N ALA A 639 147.57 -23.90 10.31
CA ALA A 639 148.42 -22.77 9.94
C ALA A 639 149.34 -22.32 11.08
N ALA A 640 148.90 -22.41 12.35
CA ALA A 640 149.72 -22.14 13.51
C ALA A 640 150.82 -23.21 13.75
N HIS A 641 150.60 -24.46 13.32
CA HIS A 641 151.53 -25.58 13.51
C HIS A 641 152.75 -25.53 12.56
N VAL A 642 152.60 -24.95 11.35
CA VAL A 642 153.68 -24.86 10.33
C VAL A 642 154.60 -23.64 10.49
N GLY A 643 154.38 -22.79 11.51
CA GLY A 643 155.25 -21.66 11.82
C GLY A 643 155.35 -20.61 10.70
N LYS A 644 156.55 -20.02 10.49
CA LYS A 644 156.77 -18.86 9.57
C LYS A 644 156.31 -19.08 8.12
N GLN A 645 156.16 -20.32 7.67
CA GLN A 645 155.71 -20.66 6.31
C GLN A 645 154.16 -20.67 6.17
N GLY A 646 153.41 -20.73 7.28
CA GLY A 646 151.94 -20.79 7.31
C GLY A 646 151.21 -19.44 7.43
N ALA A 647 151.94 -18.32 7.52
CA ALA A 647 151.37 -17.00 7.81
C ALA A 647 150.28 -16.55 6.80
N GLY A 648 150.42 -16.90 5.52
CA GLY A 648 149.40 -16.61 4.50
C GLY A 648 148.09 -17.40 4.68
N PHE A 649 148.17 -18.66 5.13
CA PHE A 649 146.99 -19.50 5.37
C PHE A 649 146.21 -19.06 6.61
N ALA A 650 146.87 -18.55 7.65
CA ALA A 650 146.21 -18.02 8.84
C ALA A 650 145.32 -16.79 8.53
N VAL A 651 145.76 -15.93 7.60
CA VAL A 651 144.96 -14.78 7.13
C VAL A 651 143.72 -15.25 6.38
N ILE A 652 143.87 -16.22 5.47
CA ILE A 652 142.74 -16.78 4.71
C ILE A 652 141.73 -17.45 5.66
N ALA A 653 142.19 -18.26 6.62
CA ALA A 653 141.31 -18.92 7.57
C ALA A 653 140.57 -17.91 8.49
N GLY A 654 141.23 -16.82 8.90
CA GLY A 654 140.60 -15.71 9.61
C GLY A 654 139.50 -15.03 8.80
N GLU A 655 139.73 -14.83 7.50
CA GLU A 655 138.76 -14.19 6.61
C GLU A 655 137.59 -15.09 6.22
N VAL A 656 137.82 -16.40 6.04
CA VAL A 656 136.76 -17.41 5.89
C VAL A 656 135.90 -17.49 7.16
N ARG A 657 136.52 -17.38 8.35
CA ARG A 657 135.80 -17.35 9.62
C ARG A 657 134.93 -16.09 9.79
N LYS A 658 135.45 -14.91 9.46
CA LYS A 658 134.64 -13.67 9.44
C LYS A 658 133.47 -13.77 8.45
N LEU A 659 133.71 -14.34 7.27
CA LEU A 659 132.67 -14.57 6.28
C LEU A 659 131.58 -15.50 6.82
N ALA A 660 131.95 -16.62 7.46
CA ALA A 660 130.99 -17.52 8.09
C ALA A 660 130.19 -16.83 9.22
N GLN A 661 130.84 -16.03 10.07
CA GLN A 661 130.13 -15.25 11.10
C GLN A 661 129.16 -14.23 10.51
N ALA A 662 129.54 -13.55 9.41
CA ALA A 662 128.66 -12.63 8.70
C ALA A 662 127.48 -13.35 8.05
N THR A 663 127.71 -14.50 7.39
CA THR A 663 126.65 -15.32 6.79
C THR A 663 125.65 -15.81 7.84
N ARG A 664 126.14 -16.27 9.00
CA ARG A 664 125.28 -16.70 10.12
C ARG A 664 124.40 -15.56 10.66
N LYS A 665 124.98 -14.36 10.80
CA LYS A 665 124.22 -13.17 11.20
C LYS A 665 123.11 -12.87 10.20
N ASN A 666 123.42 -12.89 8.91
CA ASN A 666 122.44 -12.66 7.84
C ASN A 666 121.35 -13.73 7.80
N SER A 667 121.69 -15.02 7.95
CA SER A 667 120.71 -16.11 8.03
C SER A 667 119.74 -15.93 9.20
N ASN A 668 120.23 -15.50 10.37
CA ASN A 668 119.38 -15.21 11.52
C ASN A 668 118.45 -14.01 11.29
N GLU A 669 118.93 -12.94 10.67
CA GLU A 669 118.10 -11.79 10.29
C GLU A 669 117.01 -12.20 9.26
N ILE A 670 117.37 -13.01 8.26
CA ILE A 670 116.42 -13.55 7.26
C ILE A 670 115.38 -14.42 7.95
N ASN A 671 115.77 -15.29 8.89
CA ASN A 671 114.85 -16.18 9.59
C ASN A 671 113.87 -15.39 10.48
N GLY A 672 114.35 -14.31 11.12
CA GLY A 672 113.49 -13.36 11.84
C GLY A 672 112.48 -12.66 10.92
N PHE A 673 112.90 -12.25 9.72
CA PHE A 673 112.00 -11.69 8.70
C PHE A 673 110.96 -12.72 8.23
N LEU A 674 111.37 -13.95 7.92
CA LEU A 674 110.48 -15.03 7.50
C LEU A 674 109.37 -15.31 8.53
N LYS A 675 109.69 -15.34 9.83
CA LYS A 675 108.69 -15.48 10.90
C LYS A 675 107.67 -14.33 10.93
N ASN A 676 108.10 -13.10 10.64
CA ASN A 676 107.19 -11.95 10.56
C ASN A 676 106.26 -12.05 9.34
N VAL A 677 106.78 -12.49 8.19
CA VAL A 677 105.96 -12.71 6.99
C VAL A 677 104.95 -13.85 7.21
N ASP A 678 105.35 -14.94 7.87
CA ASP A 678 104.48 -16.06 8.22
C ASP A 678 103.30 -15.62 9.10
N GLY A 679 103.56 -14.81 10.14
CA GLY A 679 102.52 -14.22 10.97
C GLY A 679 101.52 -13.33 10.19
N LYS A 680 102.00 -12.59 9.19
CA LYS A 680 101.13 -11.79 8.30
C LYS A 680 100.28 -12.65 7.37
N ILE A 681 100.81 -13.77 6.88
CA ILE A 681 100.06 -14.70 6.04
C ILE A 681 98.94 -15.38 6.84
N LEU A 682 99.22 -15.80 8.08
CA LEU A 682 98.18 -16.36 8.95
C LEU A 682 97.04 -15.35 9.18
N GLY A 683 97.39 -14.08 9.37
CA GLY A 683 96.41 -12.98 9.43
C GLY A 683 95.60 -12.82 8.14
N LEU A 684 96.25 -12.89 6.97
CA LEU A 684 95.58 -12.84 5.66
C LEU A 684 94.64 -14.03 5.44
N THR A 685 95.04 -15.25 5.83
CA THR A 685 94.20 -16.45 5.72
C THR A 685 92.95 -16.34 6.58
N THR A 686 93.09 -15.82 7.80
CA THR A 686 91.95 -15.60 8.71
C THR A 686 91.00 -14.55 8.12
N ALA A 687 91.53 -13.39 7.71
CA ALA A 687 90.73 -12.32 7.11
C ALA A 687 90.01 -12.79 5.82
N ASN A 688 90.63 -13.63 5.00
CA ASN A 688 90.02 -14.16 3.79
C ASN A 688 88.92 -15.20 4.07
N THR A 689 89.04 -15.93 5.18
CA THR A 689 88.02 -16.87 5.63
C THR A 689 86.77 -16.09 6.10
N ASP A 690 86.98 -15.04 6.90
CA ASP A 690 85.89 -14.15 7.35
C ASP A 690 85.20 -13.43 6.18
N LEU A 691 85.99 -13.02 5.17
CA LEU A 691 85.48 -12.40 3.94
C LEU A 691 84.59 -13.38 3.14
N SER A 692 85.02 -14.65 3.04
CA SER A 692 84.26 -15.70 2.36
C SER A 692 82.94 -16.01 3.07
N GLU A 693 82.94 -16.05 4.41
CA GLU A 693 81.73 -16.23 5.21
C GLU A 693 80.77 -15.05 5.04
N SER A 694 81.29 -13.81 5.03
CA SER A 694 80.49 -12.60 4.82
C SER A 694 79.79 -12.59 3.45
N PHE A 695 80.47 -13.00 2.38
CA PHE A 695 79.85 -13.12 1.05
C PHE A 695 78.82 -14.25 0.98
N ALA A 696 79.03 -15.34 1.70
CA ALA A 696 78.04 -16.42 1.80
C ALA A 696 76.77 -15.96 2.53
N GLN A 697 76.90 -15.15 3.59
CA GLN A 697 75.76 -14.51 4.25
C GLN A 697 75.06 -13.51 3.32
N LEU A 698 75.82 -12.67 2.60
CA LEU A 698 75.27 -11.72 1.63
C LEU A 698 74.45 -12.43 0.55
N ARG A 699 74.92 -13.58 0.04
CA ARG A 699 74.20 -14.40 -0.93
C ARG A 699 72.84 -14.88 -0.40
N ASN A 700 72.78 -15.29 0.86
CA ASN A 700 71.52 -15.73 1.48
C ASN A 700 70.55 -14.55 1.64
N THR A 701 71.04 -13.38 2.06
CA THR A 701 70.23 -12.16 2.17
C THR A 701 69.67 -11.72 0.82
N VAL A 702 70.50 -11.74 -0.23
CA VAL A 702 70.08 -11.46 -1.62
C VAL A 702 68.95 -12.39 -2.04
N LYS A 703 69.12 -13.71 -1.84
CA LYS A 703 68.10 -14.71 -2.17
C LYS A 703 66.78 -14.46 -1.46
N ASN A 704 66.81 -14.16 -0.16
CA ASN A 704 65.60 -13.86 0.61
C ASN A 704 64.92 -12.57 0.15
N THR A 705 65.70 -11.58 -0.30
CA THR A 705 65.19 -10.30 -0.82
C THR A 705 64.48 -10.50 -2.16
N VAL A 706 65.07 -11.29 -3.07
CA VAL A 706 64.42 -11.68 -4.35
C VAL A 706 63.08 -12.36 -4.08
N GLN A 707 63.04 -13.36 -3.20
CA GLN A 707 61.80 -14.07 -2.86
C GLN A 707 60.72 -13.13 -2.30
N SER A 708 61.12 -12.14 -1.50
CA SER A 708 60.19 -11.16 -0.92
C SER A 708 59.63 -10.24 -2.00
N LEU A 709 60.44 -9.83 -2.97
CA LEU A 709 59.98 -9.00 -4.09
C LEU A 709 59.07 -9.76 -5.06
N GLU A 710 59.34 -11.04 -5.32
CA GLU A 710 58.43 -11.91 -6.10
C GLU A 710 57.05 -11.97 -5.42
N ASN A 711 57.01 -12.19 -4.11
CA ASN A 711 55.76 -12.20 -3.35
C ASN A 711 55.02 -10.85 -3.42
N ILE A 712 55.74 -9.72 -3.37
CA ILE A 712 55.14 -8.38 -3.51
C ILE A 712 54.55 -8.22 -4.92
N SER A 713 55.29 -8.62 -5.96
CA SER A 713 54.84 -8.55 -7.35
C SER A 713 53.57 -9.36 -7.57
N ASP A 714 53.52 -10.60 -7.08
CA ASP A 714 52.34 -11.46 -7.18
C ASP A 714 51.12 -10.83 -6.48
N LYS A 715 51.32 -10.29 -5.27
CA LYS A 715 50.23 -9.63 -4.51
C LYS A 715 49.77 -8.33 -5.18
N MET A 716 50.67 -7.54 -5.74
CA MET A 716 50.30 -6.36 -6.54
C MET A 716 49.52 -6.74 -7.80
N GLY A 717 49.88 -7.86 -8.45
CA GLY A 717 49.14 -8.40 -9.60
C GLY A 717 47.73 -8.89 -9.25
N GLU A 718 47.56 -9.55 -8.10
CA GLU A 718 46.24 -9.90 -7.56
C GLU A 718 45.40 -8.64 -7.25
N MET A 719 45.98 -7.67 -6.53
CA MET A 719 45.30 -6.40 -6.22
C MET A 719 44.92 -5.60 -7.47
N GLY A 720 45.78 -5.60 -8.49
CA GLY A 720 45.52 -4.93 -9.76
C GLY A 720 44.35 -5.56 -10.52
N ARG A 721 44.26 -6.89 -10.57
CA ARG A 721 43.11 -7.60 -11.16
C ARG A 721 41.81 -7.30 -10.40
N GLY A 722 41.82 -7.43 -9.07
CA GLY A 722 40.63 -7.12 -8.26
C GLY A 722 40.17 -5.66 -8.38
N SER A 723 41.11 -4.71 -8.47
CA SER A 723 40.78 -3.29 -8.68
C SER A 723 40.14 -3.03 -10.05
N ASN A 724 40.64 -3.69 -11.10
CA ASN A 724 40.06 -3.61 -12.44
C ASN A 724 38.67 -4.23 -12.51
N GLU A 725 38.45 -5.38 -11.86
CA GLU A 725 37.13 -6.00 -11.77
C GLU A 725 36.11 -5.08 -11.08
N ILE A 726 36.50 -4.39 -10.00
CA ILE A 726 35.65 -3.39 -9.33
C ILE A 726 35.27 -2.27 -10.31
N LEU A 727 36.23 -1.72 -11.05
CA LEU A 727 35.95 -0.67 -12.05
C LEU A 727 35.10 -1.15 -13.23
N GLN A 728 35.24 -2.42 -13.62
CA GLN A 728 34.43 -2.99 -14.69
C GLN A 728 32.97 -3.16 -14.24
N ILE A 729 32.73 -3.73 -13.06
CA ILE A 729 31.39 -3.88 -12.48
C ILE A 729 30.71 -2.52 -12.31
N MET A 730 31.47 -1.48 -11.94
CA MET A 730 30.93 -0.13 -11.82
C MET A 730 30.56 0.54 -13.15
N ASN A 731 31.14 0.09 -14.27
CA ASN A 731 30.89 0.64 -15.61
C ASN A 731 29.84 -0.14 -16.42
N GLU A 732 29.41 -1.31 -15.95
CA GLU A 732 28.28 -2.04 -16.53
C GLU A 732 26.98 -1.32 -16.09
N LYS A 733 26.31 -0.68 -17.06
CA LYS A 733 25.03 0.01 -16.89
C LYS A 733 23.84 -0.94 -16.89
#